data_AF-A0A1Q3E464-F1
#
_entry.id   AF-A0A1Q3E464-F1
#
_cell.length_a   1.000
_cell.length_b   1.000
_cell.length_c   1.000
_cell.angle_alpha   90.00
_cell.angle_beta   90.00
_cell.angle_gamma   90.00
#
_symmetry.space_group_name_H-M   'P 1'
#
loop_
_entity.id
_entity.type
_entity.pdbx_description
1 polymer ?
#
loop_
_entity_poly.entity_id
_entity_poly.type
_entity_poly.pdbx_seq_one_letter_code
_entity_poly.pdbx_strand_id
1 'polypeptide(L)'
;MSNTSGKVSSVLVPASFSRDMLSLDDRKSTVGFPKGAGAMVGEGVLLTLGDDEGSSRSEVGLPNALRSLFDSVFLFFLSIGVRRFFFWATEVIVDLEEEAPGVKKPLGFSDKLVETKVTQSERLETKVSSNELAPMSGKIHNNFNGWGVTIYDALDTMWIMGLTEYFEEAVKVIGEASYTTKPKQYVPFFETIIRHLGGLLSAYALSKDPILLQQADRMGEMLLPAFNSESGLPAYAISTRTNATRGGWTGNTLWAEALSNQLEYKYLAHITGKPEYFEKAERCMQLMYEANVTDGIFPTQWNTKTGAPSNNKFSVGAFADSAHEYLLKQWLMTSRSETKIKDLYLNASKSIIEHLLYITPNREMLYVTDADMLKPSPPKPNASPESPRTTTQGATSTPSSIPSGTFEHLSCFLPGLLALGVQTLDLPESEKEIHSWAAEGLAYSCWLTYADMKTGLGPDVMSMKMYPKNEDGLWLPRVEKWKQQGRSGRPPGLREPGAASEKAGRDYTIYNRSYLLRPEALESFYIMWRTTGNPVWRERGWTIFQAIEKYAKTEIGYASIVDVDKSSTKAPVKDEMPSYFLAETLKYLYLLFTDEEIIPLDRHCSLEHKPPVPTLQPQQGQSPKINSFLRFPEDEYVLSMSLRDPTDRREMPANTNVYVTANCIRGVKKVTPSDWRSYMISCNPDIIFSLSDIPFTTPPYSQKRLTKSIERSALWLAHMLHSGPDSTSTPSNVFVQMVGGASAPARTTFAESLVEVLHGKEADAIQPRKCLDEGVAGYVFDMVPLRLAIEGVQGLSPNHSTIVSLIQASLLVLPPNKPRLVTSARGPHEMLLLIREVGIDLFDTYWAQRAANIGVALDFSFPAPIVTGKRDLGHNLYDTKYTRDFTSMMGNHDKDSAGICLCAACSPYSTPSPEIIRHSSMDEPDKHRDSSDSPNPPYTKAFLHHLLHTHEMSAHSLLAMHNITVMDAFFAGIRGLISHNSASIFEAEIRRFFETYMEDTDDMSRMEPKVFERAEKAWGEVELLRGKGRIARETERVKAESAVAANEVLKKEMEEKGAEGAVNVPLASNGEVMM
;
A
#
# COMPACT_ATOMS: atom_id res chain seq x y z
N MET A 1 -2.50 -3.16 44.21
CA MET A 1 -2.71 -3.02 45.68
C MET A 1 -1.42 -2.47 46.29
N SER A 2 -1.54 -1.57 47.28
CA SER A 2 -0.57 -1.15 48.33
C SER A 2 0.93 -1.40 48.07
N ASN A 3 1.74 -0.35 47.87
CA ASN A 3 2.32 0.53 48.91
C ASN A 3 3.35 -0.13 49.84
N THR A 4 4.55 0.45 49.90
CA THR A 4 5.25 0.74 51.17
C THR A 4 5.95 2.10 51.11
N SER A 5 6.03 2.77 52.26
CA SER A 5 6.43 4.17 52.41
C SER A 5 7.24 4.40 53.71
N GLY A 6 8.00 5.49 53.75
CA GLY A 6 8.62 6.08 54.96
C GLY A 6 9.43 7.31 54.56
N LYS A 7 9.02 8.55 54.91
CA LYS A 7 9.22 9.26 56.20
C LYS A 7 10.70 9.28 56.62
N VAL A 8 11.32 10.41 56.97
CA VAL A 8 11.03 11.28 58.14
C VAL A 8 11.66 12.69 58.00
N SER A 9 11.03 13.71 58.62
CA SER A 9 11.44 15.08 59.09
C SER A 9 12.93 15.55 59.04
N SER A 10 13.34 16.84 59.06
CA SER A 10 12.69 18.18 58.99
C SER A 10 13.70 19.34 59.29
N VAL A 11 13.28 20.61 59.07
CA VAL A 11 13.71 21.86 59.79
C VAL A 11 14.94 22.68 59.29
N LEU A 12 14.70 24.01 59.27
CA LEU A 12 15.59 25.21 59.31
C LEU A 12 16.03 25.95 58.02
N VAL A 13 16.06 27.28 58.19
CA VAL A 13 16.13 28.48 57.31
C VAL A 13 17.50 29.15 57.62
N PRO A 14 18.25 29.88 56.73
CA PRO A 14 17.76 31.15 56.16
C PRO A 14 18.38 31.76 54.85
N ALA A 15 17.66 32.78 54.33
CA ALA A 15 18.14 34.01 53.64
C ALA A 15 18.93 33.89 52.30
N SER A 16 18.95 34.87 51.38
CA SER A 16 18.42 36.26 51.30
C SER A 16 18.21 36.64 49.82
N PHE A 17 17.18 37.41 49.42
CA PHE A 17 17.23 38.88 49.12
C PHE A 17 18.43 39.36 48.26
N SER A 18 18.32 40.29 47.28
CA SER A 18 17.19 40.93 46.55
C SER A 18 17.74 42.00 45.58
N ARG A 19 16.89 42.53 44.67
CA ARG A 19 16.95 43.92 44.12
C ARG A 19 18.13 44.31 43.20
N ASP A 20 18.08 45.36 42.36
CA ASP A 20 17.10 46.42 42.02
C ASP A 20 17.17 46.63 40.47
N MET A 21 16.10 46.85 39.70
CA MET A 21 15.22 48.03 39.57
C MET A 21 15.87 49.25 38.86
N LEU A 22 15.34 49.65 37.69
CA LEU A 22 14.86 51.01 37.38
C LEU A 22 14.38 51.21 35.93
N SER A 23 13.29 51.96 35.79
CA SER A 23 12.83 52.63 34.56
C SER A 23 13.42 54.05 34.43
N LEU A 24 13.44 54.61 33.22
CA LEU A 24 13.21 56.04 32.82
C LEU A 24 13.75 56.17 31.36
N ASP A 25 13.02 56.57 30.32
CA ASP A 25 12.26 57.81 30.04
C ASP A 25 13.07 58.89 29.25
N ASP A 26 12.51 59.27 28.10
CA ASP A 26 12.62 60.55 27.37
C ASP A 26 13.92 60.99 26.58
N ARG A 27 13.67 61.74 25.48
CA ARG A 27 14.51 62.74 24.74
C ARG A 27 15.44 62.41 23.55
N LYS A 28 14.91 62.72 22.35
CA LYS A 28 15.39 63.70 21.33
C LYS A 28 16.90 63.96 21.10
N SER A 29 17.38 63.76 19.86
CA SER A 29 18.06 64.74 18.95
C SER A 29 18.82 64.01 17.79
N THR A 30 18.49 64.19 16.50
CA THR A 30 19.14 65.12 15.51
C THR A 30 20.66 65.25 15.68
N VAL A 31 21.56 64.97 14.73
CA VAL A 31 21.70 65.31 13.28
C VAL A 31 22.63 64.25 12.61
N GLY A 32 22.66 63.91 11.29
CA GLY A 32 22.02 64.45 10.07
C GLY A 32 22.45 63.71 8.79
N PHE A 33 22.67 64.43 7.66
CA PHE A 33 22.94 63.90 6.29
C PHE A 33 24.17 64.57 5.62
N PRO A 34 24.82 63.93 4.61
CA PRO A 34 24.51 64.19 3.18
C PRO A 34 24.47 62.89 2.31
N LYS A 35 23.46 62.61 1.47
CA LYS A 35 23.03 63.18 0.16
C LYS A 35 23.71 62.58 -1.10
N GLY A 36 22.89 62.01 -2.00
CA GLY A 36 23.20 61.60 -3.39
C GLY A 36 22.38 60.37 -3.85
N ALA A 37 21.07 60.50 -4.12
CA ALA A 37 20.45 60.63 -5.47
C ALA A 37 20.59 59.38 -6.38
N GLY A 38 19.56 58.76 -6.98
CA GLY A 38 18.08 58.89 -6.96
C GLY A 38 17.44 57.49 -7.27
N ALA A 39 16.17 57.29 -7.62
CA ALA A 39 15.08 58.18 -7.99
C ALA A 39 13.67 57.54 -7.77
N MET A 40 12.66 58.41 -7.65
CA MET A 40 11.19 58.25 -7.85
C MET A 40 10.48 56.91 -7.58
N VAL A 41 9.58 56.95 -6.59
CA VAL A 41 8.35 56.14 -6.48
C VAL A 41 7.17 56.96 -7.05
N GLY A 42 6.16 56.29 -7.63
CA GLY A 42 4.86 56.89 -7.95
C GLY A 42 3.73 56.07 -7.33
N GLU A 43 2.94 56.69 -6.46
CA GLU A 43 1.71 56.10 -5.91
C GLU A 43 0.51 56.33 -6.85
N GLY A 44 -0.39 55.33 -6.88
CA GLY A 44 -1.85 55.47 -6.87
C GLY A 44 -2.58 56.39 -7.86
N VAL A 45 -3.60 55.83 -8.53
CA VAL A 45 -5.01 56.26 -8.37
C VAL A 45 -5.96 55.26 -9.07
N LEU A 46 -7.14 55.07 -8.47
CA LEU A 46 -8.35 54.42 -9.01
C LEU A 46 -8.60 54.69 -10.52
N LEU A 47 -9.26 53.74 -11.20
CA LEU A 47 -10.59 53.99 -11.79
C LEU A 47 -11.28 52.72 -12.32
N THR A 48 -12.61 52.72 -12.20
CA THR A 48 -13.57 51.68 -12.61
C THR A 48 -13.98 51.79 -14.08
N LEU A 49 -14.12 50.65 -14.76
CA LEU A 49 -14.97 50.43 -15.95
C LEU A 49 -15.46 48.97 -15.87
N GLY A 50 -16.68 48.58 -16.24
CA GLY A 50 -17.74 49.29 -16.96
C GLY A 50 -18.21 48.41 -18.14
N ASP A 51 -19.40 47.82 -18.03
CA ASP A 51 -19.98 46.98 -19.10
C ASP A 51 -20.32 47.81 -20.35
N ASP A 52 -20.13 47.24 -21.56
CA ASP A 52 -21.09 47.39 -22.66
C ASP A 52 -20.86 46.38 -23.82
N GLU A 53 -21.92 46.16 -24.61
CA GLU A 53 -21.99 45.16 -25.68
C GLU A 53 -21.39 45.64 -27.04
N GLY A 54 -21.22 44.72 -28.02
CA GLY A 54 -21.53 45.10 -29.42
C GLY A 54 -20.56 44.77 -30.57
N SER A 55 -20.59 43.51 -31.03
CA SER A 55 -20.59 43.11 -32.47
C SER A 55 -19.34 43.15 -33.38
N SER A 56 -19.27 42.07 -34.19
CA SER A 56 -18.82 42.01 -35.60
C SER A 56 -17.33 41.89 -35.99
N ARG A 57 -17.01 40.71 -36.56
CA ARG A 57 -15.99 40.35 -37.57
C ARG A 57 -14.96 41.40 -38.02
N SER A 58 -13.68 41.06 -37.89
CA SER A 58 -12.82 40.83 -39.08
C SER A 58 -11.64 39.90 -38.77
N GLU A 59 -11.32 38.99 -39.69
CA GLU A 59 -10.09 38.20 -39.64
C GLU A 59 -8.91 39.05 -40.11
N VAL A 60 -7.89 39.23 -39.28
CA VAL A 60 -6.51 39.51 -39.73
C VAL A 60 -5.57 38.68 -38.87
N GLY A 61 -4.92 37.69 -39.46
CA GLY A 61 -4.01 36.81 -38.75
C GLY A 61 -2.68 37.50 -38.39
N LEU A 62 -2.19 37.25 -37.17
CA LEU A 62 -0.79 37.47 -36.78
C LEU A 62 -0.09 36.12 -36.52
N PRO A 63 1.24 36.03 -36.64
CA PRO A 63 1.90 34.76 -36.99
C PRO A 63 2.15 33.80 -35.82
N ASN A 64 2.41 32.54 -36.17
CA ASN A 64 2.79 31.43 -35.28
C ASN A 64 4.04 31.65 -34.40
N ALA A 65 4.68 32.83 -34.45
CA ALA A 65 5.86 33.17 -33.65
C ALA A 65 5.55 33.42 -32.16
N LEU A 66 4.34 33.86 -31.81
CA LEU A 66 3.97 34.16 -30.40
C LEU A 66 3.58 32.93 -29.58
N ARG A 67 3.13 31.84 -30.22
CA ARG A 67 2.78 30.59 -29.53
C ARG A 67 4.04 29.85 -29.04
N SER A 68 5.09 29.84 -29.87
CA SER A 68 6.43 29.35 -29.50
C SER A 68 7.05 30.07 -28.30
N LEU A 69 6.66 31.33 -28.04
CA LEU A 69 7.17 32.09 -26.90
C LEU A 69 6.48 31.69 -25.58
N PHE A 70 5.18 31.37 -25.62
CA PHE A 70 4.45 30.87 -24.45
C PHE A 70 4.84 29.43 -24.09
N ASP A 71 5.03 28.56 -25.08
CA ASP A 71 5.49 27.17 -24.84
C ASP A 71 6.93 27.15 -24.25
N SER A 72 7.76 28.13 -24.62
CA SER A 72 9.10 28.30 -24.04
C SER A 72 9.08 28.78 -22.58
N VAL A 73 8.11 29.62 -22.20
CA VAL A 73 7.97 30.12 -20.81
C VAL A 73 7.38 29.06 -19.87
N PHE A 74 6.60 28.10 -20.38
CA PHE A 74 6.16 26.96 -19.55
C PHE A 74 7.31 25.96 -19.29
N LEU A 75 8.16 25.71 -20.30
CA LEU A 75 9.39 24.92 -20.14
C LEU A 75 10.48 25.61 -19.30
N PHE A 76 10.43 26.94 -19.17
CA PHE A 76 11.39 27.74 -18.38
C PHE A 76 11.36 27.40 -16.89
N PHE A 77 10.19 27.06 -16.33
CA PHE A 77 10.05 26.71 -14.90
C PHE A 77 10.48 25.27 -14.56
N LEU A 78 10.31 24.32 -15.49
CA LEU A 78 10.60 22.88 -15.29
C LEU A 78 12.09 22.55 -15.04
N SER A 79 13.02 23.44 -15.40
CA SER A 79 14.47 23.16 -15.24
C SER A 79 15.08 23.56 -13.89
N ILE A 80 14.33 24.27 -13.05
CA ILE A 80 14.80 24.77 -11.75
C ILE A 80 14.75 23.69 -10.66
N GLY A 81 13.77 22.78 -10.74
CA GLY A 81 13.45 21.83 -9.66
C GLY A 81 14.57 20.82 -9.37
N VAL A 82 15.12 20.16 -10.40
CA VAL A 82 16.12 19.10 -10.22
C VAL A 82 17.41 19.61 -9.57
N ARG A 83 17.89 20.82 -9.89
CA ARG A 83 19.08 21.39 -9.21
C ARG A 83 18.76 21.69 -7.74
N ARG A 84 17.58 22.21 -7.42
CA ARG A 84 17.13 22.46 -6.04
C ARG A 84 16.97 21.16 -5.24
N PHE A 85 16.42 20.10 -5.85
CA PHE A 85 16.26 18.79 -5.23
C PHE A 85 17.58 18.24 -4.66
N PHE A 86 18.69 18.28 -5.41
CA PHE A 86 20.00 17.81 -4.93
C PHE A 86 20.52 18.60 -3.72
N PHE A 87 20.43 19.94 -3.76
CA PHE A 87 20.89 20.77 -2.65
C PHE A 87 19.98 20.63 -1.42
N TRP A 88 18.66 20.59 -1.60
CA TRP A 88 17.72 20.47 -0.49
C TRP A 88 17.77 19.10 0.19
N ALA A 89 17.82 17.99 -0.56
CA ALA A 89 17.95 16.66 0.02
C ALA A 89 19.25 16.49 0.83
N THR A 90 20.30 17.25 0.50
CA THR A 90 21.54 17.27 1.28
C THR A 90 21.53 18.28 2.43
N GLU A 91 20.83 19.41 2.31
CA GLU A 91 20.55 20.32 3.44
C GLU A 91 19.75 19.56 4.53
N VAL A 92 18.69 18.83 4.18
CA VAL A 92 17.87 18.08 5.17
C VAL A 92 18.65 16.95 5.86
N ILE A 93 19.53 16.23 5.17
CA ILE A 93 20.39 15.21 5.80
C ILE A 93 21.37 15.84 6.80
N VAL A 94 21.79 17.10 6.58
CA VAL A 94 22.62 17.84 7.54
C VAL A 94 21.79 18.32 8.73
N ASP A 95 20.60 18.86 8.49
CA ASP A 95 19.71 19.35 9.56
C ASP A 95 19.30 18.21 10.52
N LEU A 96 19.04 17.00 10.01
CA LEU A 96 18.74 15.81 10.82
C LEU A 96 19.92 15.36 11.73
N GLU A 97 21.18 15.70 11.42
CA GLU A 97 22.31 15.43 12.34
C GLU A 97 22.30 16.37 13.56
N GLU A 98 21.79 17.60 13.39
CA GLU A 98 21.75 18.58 14.49
C GLU A 98 20.76 18.19 15.60
N GLU A 99 19.73 17.40 15.27
CA GLU A 99 18.72 16.93 16.21
C GLU A 99 19.04 15.55 16.82
N ALA A 100 19.92 14.74 16.21
CA ALA A 100 20.18 13.36 16.60
C ALA A 100 21.03 13.22 17.90
N PRO A 101 20.48 12.66 18.99
CA PRO A 101 21.19 12.62 20.27
C PRO A 101 22.29 11.54 20.31
N GLY A 102 23.56 11.97 20.27
CA GLY A 102 24.70 11.13 20.65
C GLY A 102 25.98 11.29 19.83
N VAL A 103 25.92 11.92 18.65
CA VAL A 103 27.09 12.12 17.77
C VAL A 103 27.86 13.38 18.17
N LYS A 104 29.19 13.34 18.14
CA LYS A 104 30.05 14.50 18.46
C LYS A 104 30.42 15.27 17.19
N LYS A 105 29.93 16.51 17.06
CA LYS A 105 30.26 17.42 15.95
C LYS A 105 31.77 17.52 15.66
N PRO A 106 32.20 17.31 14.41
CA PRO A 106 33.43 17.89 13.89
C PRO A 106 33.22 19.40 13.72
N LEU A 107 33.90 20.24 14.50
CA LEU A 107 33.70 21.69 14.45
C LEU A 107 34.04 22.29 13.07
N GLY A 108 33.11 23.06 12.49
CA GLY A 108 33.42 24.14 11.54
C GLY A 108 32.94 24.00 10.08
N PHE A 109 31.86 23.26 9.80
CA PHE A 109 31.37 23.05 8.41
C PHE A 109 30.05 23.77 8.04
N SER A 110 29.17 24.07 9.00
CA SER A 110 27.85 24.71 8.77
C SER A 110 27.95 26.04 8.01
N ASP A 111 28.87 26.90 8.44
CA ASP A 111 28.87 28.32 8.09
C ASP A 111 29.22 28.60 6.63
N LYS A 112 29.74 27.59 5.89
CA LYS A 112 30.14 27.73 4.48
C LYS A 112 29.11 27.26 3.45
N LEU A 113 28.13 26.47 3.85
CA LEU A 113 27.11 25.98 2.90
C LEU A 113 26.12 27.09 2.53
N VAL A 114 25.82 27.98 3.48
CA VAL A 114 24.81 29.04 3.36
C VAL A 114 25.28 30.21 2.48
N GLU A 115 26.56 30.58 2.49
CA GLU A 115 27.09 31.79 1.83
C GLU A 115 27.24 31.71 0.29
N THR A 116 27.06 30.55 -0.35
CA THR A 116 27.36 30.39 -1.79
C THR A 116 26.11 30.51 -2.70
N LYS A 117 24.97 30.98 -2.18
CA LYS A 117 23.73 31.13 -2.97
C LYS A 117 23.73 32.44 -3.80
N VAL A 118 23.29 32.33 -5.07
CA VAL A 118 22.87 33.43 -5.99
C VAL A 118 23.97 34.28 -6.69
N THR A 119 24.72 33.74 -7.67
CA THR A 119 25.39 34.62 -8.69
C THR A 119 25.72 34.03 -10.08
N GLN A 120 25.40 32.76 -10.39
CA GLN A 120 25.67 32.17 -11.72
C GLN A 120 24.51 31.29 -12.24
N SER A 121 23.38 31.92 -12.62
CA SER A 121 22.17 31.23 -13.09
C SER A 121 21.98 31.18 -14.62
N GLU A 122 22.64 32.03 -15.41
CA GLU A 122 22.15 32.40 -16.76
C GLU A 122 22.64 31.54 -17.96
N ARG A 123 23.09 30.28 -17.81
CA ARG A 123 23.75 29.55 -18.94
C ARG A 123 23.42 28.07 -19.22
N LEU A 124 22.48 27.41 -18.53
CA LEU A 124 22.24 25.95 -18.70
C LEU A 124 20.75 25.51 -18.81
N GLU A 125 19.85 26.41 -19.22
CA GLU A 125 18.39 26.29 -19.04
C GLU A 125 17.60 25.56 -20.17
N THR A 126 18.04 24.41 -20.70
CA THR A 126 17.28 23.73 -21.80
C THR A 126 17.21 22.20 -21.82
N LYS A 127 17.79 21.45 -20.85
CA LYS A 127 17.87 19.98 -20.96
C LYS A 127 17.72 19.22 -19.63
N VAL A 128 16.52 19.19 -19.08
CA VAL A 128 16.14 18.22 -18.03
C VAL A 128 14.83 17.52 -18.39
N SER A 129 14.83 16.87 -19.56
CA SER A 129 13.82 15.87 -19.93
C SER A 129 14.52 14.55 -20.18
N SER A 130 14.21 13.56 -19.32
CA SER A 130 14.56 12.14 -19.38
C SER A 130 16.05 11.72 -19.36
N ASN A 131 16.36 10.84 -18.41
CA ASN A 131 17.53 9.96 -18.23
C ASN A 131 18.64 10.54 -17.34
N GLU A 132 19.77 9.83 -17.23
CA GLU A 132 20.81 10.08 -16.21
C GLU A 132 21.64 11.34 -16.51
N LEU A 133 22.09 12.04 -15.47
CA LEU A 133 22.87 13.27 -15.60
C LEU A 133 24.35 12.96 -15.83
N ALA A 134 24.98 13.73 -16.72
CA ALA A 134 26.42 13.85 -16.83
C ALA A 134 26.84 15.14 -16.07
N PRO A 135 27.24 15.03 -14.78
CA PRO A 135 27.30 16.14 -13.82
C PRO A 135 28.49 17.10 -14.01
N MET A 136 29.39 16.82 -14.95
CA MET A 136 30.51 17.68 -15.32
C MET A 136 30.27 18.42 -16.65
N SER A 137 29.55 17.80 -17.61
CA SER A 137 29.25 18.44 -18.90
C SER A 137 27.82 18.94 -19.06
N GLY A 138 26.92 18.67 -18.11
CA GLY A 138 25.49 19.01 -18.20
C GLY A 138 24.76 18.26 -19.32
N LYS A 139 25.32 17.13 -19.79
CA LYS A 139 24.67 16.26 -20.78
C LYS A 139 23.73 15.27 -20.09
N ILE A 140 22.94 14.59 -20.91
CA ILE A 140 22.09 13.48 -20.49
C ILE A 140 22.63 12.19 -21.10
N HIS A 141 22.79 11.16 -20.28
CA HIS A 141 23.12 9.79 -20.67
C HIS A 141 21.85 8.94 -20.68
N ASN A 142 21.62 8.24 -21.80
CA ASN A 142 20.49 7.34 -21.95
C ASN A 142 20.98 5.88 -21.92
N ASN A 143 21.28 5.41 -20.71
CA ASN A 143 21.66 4.03 -20.45
C ASN A 143 20.43 3.10 -20.39
N PHE A 144 19.26 3.64 -20.00
CA PHE A 144 18.04 2.88 -19.75
C PHE A 144 16.83 3.46 -20.51
N ASN A 145 16.49 2.78 -21.62
CA ASN A 145 15.22 2.88 -22.37
C ASN A 145 14.90 4.20 -23.08
N GLY A 146 15.35 5.34 -22.56
CA GLY A 146 14.97 6.68 -22.99
C GLY A 146 13.69 7.19 -22.31
N TRP A 147 13.23 6.52 -21.25
CA TRP A 147 11.95 6.80 -20.59
C TRP A 147 12.05 7.73 -19.39
N GLY A 148 13.27 8.12 -18.99
CA GLY A 148 13.45 9.05 -17.88
C GLY A 148 13.74 8.40 -16.54
N VAL A 149 14.48 7.28 -16.53
CA VAL A 149 14.78 6.44 -15.35
C VAL A 149 14.97 7.19 -14.03
N THR A 150 15.75 8.27 -13.99
CA THR A 150 16.02 9.09 -12.80
C THR A 150 14.76 9.67 -12.14
N ILE A 151 13.69 9.93 -12.90
CA ILE A 151 12.40 10.38 -12.36
C ILE A 151 11.73 9.23 -11.60
N TYR A 152 11.67 8.05 -12.20
CA TYR A 152 11.03 6.85 -11.63
C TYR A 152 11.75 6.39 -10.36
N ASP A 153 13.08 6.29 -10.44
CA ASP A 153 13.97 5.93 -9.33
C ASP A 153 13.88 6.92 -8.15
N ALA A 154 13.54 8.19 -8.40
CA ALA A 154 13.49 9.22 -7.35
C ALA A 154 12.09 9.42 -6.72
N LEU A 155 11.00 8.88 -7.28
CA LEU A 155 9.63 9.16 -6.83
C LEU A 155 9.39 8.89 -5.34
N ASP A 156 9.72 7.69 -4.88
CA ASP A 156 9.51 7.30 -3.48
C ASP A 156 10.46 8.05 -2.53
N THR A 157 11.65 8.40 -3.01
CA THR A 157 12.63 9.22 -2.29
C THR A 157 12.11 10.64 -2.09
N MET A 158 11.52 11.24 -3.14
CA MET A 158 10.82 12.52 -3.04
C MET A 158 9.71 12.44 -1.98
N TRP A 159 8.88 11.40 -2.02
CA TRP A 159 7.79 11.24 -1.06
C TRP A 159 8.28 11.06 0.39
N ILE A 160 9.26 10.20 0.62
CA ILE A 160 9.84 9.92 1.96
C ILE A 160 10.52 11.15 2.57
N MET A 161 11.13 12.01 1.74
CA MET A 161 11.77 13.26 2.16
C MET A 161 10.80 14.46 2.23
N GLY A 162 9.49 14.28 2.03
CA GLY A 162 8.51 15.37 2.07
C GLY A 162 8.52 16.32 0.86
N LEU A 163 9.16 15.92 -0.24
CA LEU A 163 9.33 16.70 -1.47
C LEU A 163 8.13 16.58 -2.42
N THR A 164 6.94 16.89 -1.89
CA THR A 164 5.65 16.70 -2.58
C THR A 164 5.53 17.50 -3.88
N GLU A 165 6.06 18.73 -3.94
CA GLU A 165 6.04 19.55 -5.16
C GLU A 165 6.74 18.85 -6.35
N TYR A 166 7.95 18.31 -6.12
CA TYR A 166 8.69 17.58 -7.15
C TYR A 166 8.07 16.22 -7.48
N PHE A 167 7.47 15.56 -6.49
CA PHE A 167 6.71 14.34 -6.70
C PHE A 167 5.50 14.58 -7.62
N GLU A 168 4.70 15.61 -7.36
CA GLU A 168 3.54 15.96 -8.20
C GLU A 168 3.95 16.36 -9.63
N GLU A 169 5.07 17.07 -9.80
CA GLU A 169 5.64 17.38 -11.11
C GLU A 169 6.06 16.09 -11.85
N ALA A 170 6.76 15.18 -11.17
CA ALA A 170 7.15 13.88 -11.70
C ALA A 170 5.95 13.02 -12.12
N VAL A 171 4.89 12.96 -11.29
CA VAL A 171 3.65 12.23 -11.60
C VAL A 171 2.96 12.79 -12.85
N LYS A 172 2.93 14.11 -13.06
CA LYS A 172 2.37 14.73 -14.27
C LYS A 172 3.13 14.29 -15.53
N VAL A 173 4.47 14.29 -15.49
CA VAL A 173 5.32 13.81 -16.60
C VAL A 173 5.12 12.31 -16.88
N ILE A 174 4.99 11.50 -15.82
CA ILE A 174 4.76 10.06 -15.92
C ILE A 174 3.36 9.73 -16.47
N GLY A 175 2.34 10.53 -16.15
CA GLY A 175 0.99 10.36 -16.67
C GLY A 175 0.90 10.45 -18.21
N GLU A 176 1.79 11.22 -18.83
CA GLU A 176 1.87 11.40 -20.30
C GLU A 176 2.89 10.45 -20.97
N ALA A 177 3.55 9.57 -20.21
CA ALA A 177 4.62 8.71 -20.72
C ALA A 177 4.15 7.64 -21.72
N SER A 178 5.06 7.25 -22.61
CA SER A 178 4.85 6.17 -23.58
C SER A 178 6.02 5.20 -23.59
N TYR A 179 5.73 3.94 -23.24
CA TYR A 179 6.72 2.87 -23.10
C TYR A 179 6.94 2.06 -24.39
N THR A 180 6.54 2.59 -25.56
CA THR A 180 6.74 1.89 -26.85
C THR A 180 8.16 2.09 -27.37
N THR A 181 8.95 1.01 -27.49
CA THR A 181 10.32 1.06 -28.05
C THR A 181 10.37 1.64 -29.46
N LYS A 182 11.52 2.19 -29.88
CA LYS A 182 11.79 2.50 -31.29
C LYS A 182 12.00 1.21 -32.11
N PRO A 183 11.85 1.24 -33.45
CA PRO A 183 12.17 0.08 -34.28
C PRO A 183 13.60 -0.44 -34.01
N LYS A 184 13.73 -1.77 -33.82
CA LYS A 184 14.98 -2.47 -33.45
C LYS A 184 15.55 -2.15 -32.05
N GLN A 185 14.89 -1.32 -31.23
CA GLN A 185 15.28 -1.08 -29.84
C GLN A 185 14.70 -2.17 -28.92
N TYR A 186 15.52 -2.62 -27.97
CA TYR A 186 15.14 -3.54 -26.88
C TYR A 186 15.47 -2.86 -25.55
N VAL A 187 14.65 -3.09 -24.53
CA VAL A 187 14.84 -2.65 -23.14
C VAL A 187 15.34 -3.83 -22.29
N PRO A 188 16.37 -3.66 -21.44
CA PRO A 188 16.78 -4.69 -20.48
C PRO A 188 15.64 -4.94 -19.48
N PHE A 189 15.23 -6.20 -19.35
CA PHE A 189 14.06 -6.58 -18.55
C PHE A 189 14.28 -6.29 -17.06
N PHE A 190 15.32 -6.89 -16.46
CA PHE A 190 15.69 -6.72 -15.05
C PHE A 190 15.78 -5.24 -14.62
N GLU A 191 16.60 -4.45 -15.31
CA GLU A 191 16.78 -3.02 -15.05
C GLU A 191 15.50 -2.20 -15.24
N THR A 192 14.58 -2.63 -16.11
CA THR A 192 13.28 -1.95 -16.25
C THR A 192 12.34 -2.31 -15.10
N ILE A 193 12.36 -3.56 -14.64
CA ILE A 193 11.55 -4.03 -13.52
C ILE A 193 11.96 -3.33 -12.23
N ILE A 194 13.22 -3.42 -11.80
CA ILE A 194 13.63 -2.90 -10.49
C ILE A 194 13.56 -1.36 -10.40
N ARG A 195 13.82 -0.66 -11.52
CA ARG A 195 13.85 0.82 -11.57
C ARG A 195 12.49 1.42 -11.86
N HIS A 196 11.94 1.12 -13.04
CA HIS A 196 10.75 1.81 -13.53
C HIS A 196 9.49 1.22 -12.91
N LEU A 197 9.31 -0.11 -12.96
CA LEU A 197 8.15 -0.74 -12.34
C LEU A 197 8.24 -0.66 -10.81
N GLY A 198 9.41 -0.95 -10.23
CA GLY A 198 9.68 -0.82 -8.81
C GLY A 198 9.40 0.59 -8.28
N GLY A 199 9.96 1.62 -8.91
CA GLY A 199 9.74 3.03 -8.54
C GLY A 199 8.27 3.49 -8.65
N LEU A 200 7.54 3.06 -9.69
CA LEU A 200 6.08 3.31 -9.78
C LEU A 200 5.31 2.62 -8.64
N LEU A 201 5.66 1.36 -8.35
CA LEU A 201 4.99 0.55 -7.34
C LEU A 201 5.28 1.02 -5.91
N SER A 202 6.51 1.40 -5.57
CA SER A 202 6.86 1.93 -4.25
C SER A 202 6.22 3.31 -4.04
N ALA A 203 6.28 4.18 -5.04
CA ALA A 203 5.63 5.48 -5.03
C ALA A 203 4.09 5.36 -4.91
N TYR A 204 3.45 4.42 -5.62
CA TYR A 204 2.03 4.11 -5.43
C TYR A 204 1.74 3.55 -4.04
N ALA A 205 2.61 2.65 -3.53
CA ALA A 205 2.44 2.07 -2.19
C ALA A 205 2.40 3.14 -1.09
N LEU A 206 3.19 4.22 -1.25
CA LEU A 206 3.25 5.35 -0.32
C LEU A 206 2.14 6.39 -0.56
N SER A 207 1.97 6.88 -1.79
CA SER A 207 1.08 8.02 -2.13
C SER A 207 -0.38 7.65 -2.42
N LYS A 208 -0.64 6.41 -2.85
CA LYS A 208 -1.90 5.95 -3.46
C LYS A 208 -2.33 6.68 -4.74
N ASP A 209 -1.42 7.40 -5.42
CA ASP A 209 -1.77 8.09 -6.67
C ASP A 209 -2.16 7.09 -7.80
N PRO A 210 -3.38 7.17 -8.36
CA PRO A 210 -3.86 6.20 -9.33
C PRO A 210 -3.14 6.25 -10.69
N ILE A 211 -2.47 7.36 -11.03
CA ILE A 211 -1.67 7.48 -12.26
C ILE A 211 -0.48 6.53 -12.20
N LEU A 212 0.16 6.43 -11.02
CA LEU A 212 1.30 5.53 -10.82
C LEU A 212 0.90 4.06 -10.98
N LEU A 213 -0.24 3.65 -10.40
CA LEU A 213 -0.79 2.30 -10.60
C LEU A 213 -1.14 2.04 -12.08
N GLN A 214 -1.79 2.99 -12.75
CA GLN A 214 -2.15 2.84 -14.17
C GLN A 214 -0.91 2.65 -15.06
N GLN A 215 0.16 3.42 -14.82
CA GLN A 215 1.40 3.27 -15.58
C GLN A 215 2.17 2.00 -15.20
N ALA A 216 2.12 1.56 -13.94
CA ALA A 216 2.71 0.31 -13.48
C ALA A 216 2.05 -0.91 -14.13
N ASP A 217 0.72 -0.95 -14.16
CA ASP A 217 -0.08 -1.99 -14.82
C ASP A 217 0.24 -2.07 -16.32
N ARG A 218 0.20 -0.92 -17.01
CA ARG A 218 0.56 -0.79 -18.42
C ARG A 218 1.99 -1.26 -18.72
N MET A 219 2.96 -0.86 -17.90
CA MET A 219 4.35 -1.26 -18.08
C MET A 219 4.56 -2.75 -17.79
N GLY A 220 3.99 -3.26 -16.71
CA GLY A 220 4.07 -4.67 -16.32
C GLY A 220 3.50 -5.59 -17.41
N GLU A 221 2.37 -5.21 -18.02
CA GLU A 221 1.76 -5.92 -19.15
C GLU A 221 2.66 -5.91 -20.39
N MET A 222 3.24 -4.76 -20.75
CA MET A 222 4.16 -4.62 -21.89
C MET A 222 5.47 -5.40 -21.74
N LEU A 223 5.84 -5.79 -20.51
CA LEU A 223 7.05 -6.58 -20.20
C LEU A 223 6.77 -8.10 -20.08
N LEU A 224 5.52 -8.53 -19.92
CA LEU A 224 5.13 -9.96 -19.84
C LEU A 224 5.72 -10.87 -20.94
N PRO A 225 5.88 -10.44 -22.21
CA PRO A 225 6.45 -11.32 -23.24
C PRO A 225 7.92 -11.72 -22.99
N ALA A 226 8.63 -11.08 -22.05
CA ALA A 226 9.97 -11.49 -21.67
C ALA A 226 10.00 -12.93 -21.12
N PHE A 227 8.93 -13.35 -20.43
CA PHE A 227 8.76 -14.70 -19.89
C PHE A 227 8.32 -15.75 -20.92
N ASN A 228 8.20 -15.41 -22.21
CA ASN A 228 7.78 -16.37 -23.26
C ASN A 228 8.93 -17.24 -23.78
N SER A 229 9.86 -17.60 -22.89
CA SER A 229 10.90 -18.60 -23.16
C SER A 229 10.34 -20.03 -22.99
N GLU A 230 11.05 -21.04 -23.49
CA GLU A 230 10.60 -22.45 -23.38
C GLU A 230 10.52 -22.92 -21.92
N SER A 231 11.37 -22.39 -21.03
CA SER A 231 11.33 -22.71 -19.59
C SER A 231 10.34 -21.87 -18.79
N GLY A 232 10.12 -20.61 -19.20
CA GLY A 232 9.43 -19.58 -18.43
C GLY A 232 10.34 -18.57 -17.74
N LEU A 233 11.66 -18.78 -17.69
CA LEU A 233 12.62 -17.75 -17.22
C LEU A 233 12.61 -16.53 -18.16
N PRO A 234 12.69 -15.29 -17.65
CA PRO A 234 12.66 -14.11 -18.50
C PRO A 234 13.92 -14.01 -19.37
N ALA A 235 13.73 -13.50 -20.59
CA ALA A 235 14.83 -13.10 -21.47
C ALA A 235 15.45 -11.78 -21.00
N TYR A 236 16.75 -11.62 -21.25
CA TYR A 236 17.54 -10.43 -20.89
C TYR A 236 16.90 -9.10 -21.34
N ALA A 237 16.35 -9.04 -22.56
CA ALA A 237 15.74 -7.82 -23.08
C ALA A 237 14.52 -8.08 -23.99
N ILE A 238 13.64 -7.08 -24.09
CA ILE A 238 12.37 -7.12 -24.85
C ILE A 238 12.15 -5.86 -25.69
N SER A 239 11.54 -5.98 -26.86
CA SER A 239 11.00 -4.87 -27.63
C SER A 239 9.50 -4.73 -27.34
N THR A 240 9.10 -3.72 -26.57
CA THR A 240 7.69 -3.47 -26.21
C THR A 240 6.82 -3.03 -27.39
N ARG A 241 7.41 -2.69 -28.54
CA ARG A 241 6.69 -2.47 -29.81
C ARG A 241 6.29 -3.76 -30.51
N THR A 242 7.10 -4.82 -30.40
CA THR A 242 6.99 -6.01 -31.26
C THR A 242 6.93 -7.34 -30.49
N ASN A 243 6.96 -7.29 -29.17
CA ASN A 243 7.05 -8.41 -28.23
C ASN A 243 8.23 -9.37 -28.49
N ALA A 244 9.20 -8.94 -29.30
CA ALA A 244 10.39 -9.71 -29.61
C ALA A 244 11.37 -9.66 -28.44
N THR A 245 11.95 -10.80 -28.08
CA THR A 245 12.94 -10.93 -27.00
C THR A 245 14.36 -11.07 -27.54
N ARG A 246 15.36 -10.77 -26.71
CA ARG A 246 16.78 -10.91 -27.01
C ARG A 246 17.50 -11.53 -25.82
N GLY A 247 18.37 -12.52 -26.09
CA GLY A 247 19.25 -13.10 -25.08
C GLY A 247 20.32 -12.14 -24.59
N GLY A 248 20.90 -12.44 -23.42
CA GLY A 248 22.04 -11.72 -22.86
C GLY A 248 23.34 -12.03 -23.60
N TRP A 249 24.40 -11.28 -23.28
CA TRP A 249 25.73 -11.44 -23.90
C TRP A 249 26.39 -12.80 -23.61
N THR A 250 25.96 -13.48 -22.54
CA THR A 250 26.40 -14.84 -22.17
C THR A 250 25.70 -15.95 -22.97
N GLY A 251 24.65 -15.63 -23.74
CA GLY A 251 23.75 -16.61 -24.38
C GLY A 251 22.78 -17.32 -23.41
N ASN A 252 22.92 -17.09 -22.11
CA ASN A 252 22.04 -17.58 -21.04
C ASN A 252 21.41 -16.36 -20.31
N THR A 253 20.60 -16.57 -19.28
CA THR A 253 20.18 -15.51 -18.35
C THR A 253 21.02 -15.56 -17.07
N LEU A 254 21.25 -14.42 -16.44
CA LEU A 254 21.93 -14.35 -15.15
C LEU A 254 20.94 -14.66 -14.02
N TRP A 255 21.40 -15.25 -12.92
CA TRP A 255 20.49 -15.69 -11.86
C TRP A 255 19.79 -14.48 -11.19
N ALA A 256 20.54 -13.42 -10.87
CA ALA A 256 19.99 -12.12 -10.43
C ALA A 256 18.93 -11.58 -11.40
N GLU A 257 19.24 -11.47 -12.70
CA GLU A 257 18.30 -10.95 -13.71
C GLU A 257 17.00 -11.76 -13.82
N ALA A 258 17.07 -13.07 -13.60
CA ALA A 258 15.93 -13.98 -13.73
C ALA A 258 15.08 -14.09 -12.45
N LEU A 259 15.69 -13.87 -11.28
CA LEU A 259 15.06 -14.04 -9.95
C LEU A 259 14.96 -12.74 -9.15
N SER A 260 14.98 -11.60 -9.84
CA SER A 260 14.71 -10.27 -9.27
C SER A 260 13.59 -9.55 -10.03
N ASN A 261 12.41 -10.15 -10.01
CA ASN A 261 11.17 -9.58 -10.57
C ASN A 261 9.90 -9.97 -9.76
N GLN A 262 10.08 -10.81 -8.75
CA GLN A 262 8.99 -11.45 -8.03
C GLN A 262 8.32 -10.48 -7.06
N LEU A 263 9.05 -9.52 -6.48
CA LEU A 263 8.46 -8.54 -5.57
C LEU A 263 7.49 -7.63 -6.35
N GLU A 264 7.94 -7.11 -7.48
CA GLU A 264 7.22 -6.19 -8.34
C GLU A 264 6.00 -6.86 -8.95
N TYR A 265 6.16 -8.05 -9.57
CA TYR A 265 5.05 -8.75 -10.21
C TYR A 265 4.07 -9.36 -9.21
N LYS A 266 4.49 -9.93 -8.06
CA LYS A 266 3.55 -10.41 -7.03
C LYS A 266 2.79 -9.23 -6.40
N TYR A 267 3.43 -8.08 -6.18
CA TYR A 267 2.74 -6.88 -5.69
C TYR A 267 1.77 -6.31 -6.72
N LEU A 268 2.19 -6.18 -8.00
CA LEU A 268 1.34 -5.73 -9.10
C LEU A 268 0.12 -6.65 -9.27
N ALA A 269 0.29 -7.98 -9.20
CA ALA A 269 -0.81 -8.95 -9.26
C ALA A 269 -1.88 -8.69 -8.20
N HIS A 270 -1.46 -8.39 -6.97
CA HIS A 270 -2.38 -8.16 -5.85
C HIS A 270 -3.14 -6.85 -5.94
N ILE A 271 -2.47 -5.75 -6.32
CA ILE A 271 -3.11 -4.43 -6.38
C ILE A 271 -3.96 -4.22 -7.65
N THR A 272 -3.71 -4.99 -8.71
CA THR A 272 -4.52 -4.98 -9.95
C THR A 272 -5.57 -6.09 -10.00
N GLY A 273 -5.36 -7.19 -9.26
CA GLY A 273 -6.16 -8.41 -9.36
C GLY A 273 -5.85 -9.29 -10.59
N LYS A 274 -4.86 -8.93 -11.42
CA LYS A 274 -4.46 -9.68 -12.61
C LYS A 274 -3.57 -10.89 -12.24
N PRO A 275 -4.03 -12.14 -12.41
CA PRO A 275 -3.29 -13.33 -11.98
C PRO A 275 -2.04 -13.60 -12.81
N GLU A 276 -1.98 -13.18 -14.07
CA GLU A 276 -0.87 -13.48 -14.98
C GLU A 276 0.49 -12.97 -14.46
N TYR A 277 0.50 -11.85 -13.75
CA TYR A 277 1.70 -11.31 -13.09
C TYR A 277 2.25 -12.26 -12.03
N PHE A 278 1.39 -12.80 -11.17
CA PHE A 278 1.76 -13.78 -10.15
C PHE A 278 2.22 -15.09 -10.81
N GLU A 279 1.49 -15.57 -11.81
CA GLU A 279 1.80 -16.82 -12.52
C GLU A 279 3.18 -16.78 -13.21
N LYS A 280 3.58 -15.65 -13.82
CA LYS A 280 4.93 -15.51 -14.41
C LYS A 280 6.03 -15.48 -13.35
N ALA A 281 5.85 -14.72 -12.28
CA ALA A 281 6.80 -14.65 -11.18
C ALA A 281 6.99 -16.01 -10.50
N GLU A 282 5.89 -16.70 -10.18
CA GLU A 282 5.91 -17.99 -9.49
C GLU A 282 6.38 -19.13 -10.40
N ARG A 283 6.19 -19.04 -11.73
CA ARG A 283 6.81 -20.00 -12.67
C ARG A 283 8.34 -20.01 -12.57
N CYS A 284 8.96 -18.86 -12.33
CA CYS A 284 10.40 -18.77 -12.10
C CYS A 284 10.80 -19.42 -10.77
N MET A 285 10.01 -19.22 -9.70
CA MET A 285 10.24 -19.86 -8.41
C MET A 285 10.06 -21.38 -8.45
N GLN A 286 9.07 -21.87 -9.21
CA GLN A 286 8.85 -23.31 -9.40
C GLN A 286 10.08 -24.01 -10.01
N LEU A 287 10.77 -23.37 -10.96
CA LEU A 287 12.05 -23.87 -11.48
C LEU A 287 13.14 -23.95 -10.39
N MET A 288 13.16 -23.00 -9.46
CA MET A 288 14.13 -23.00 -8.35
C MET A 288 13.83 -24.08 -7.31
N TYR A 289 12.54 -24.38 -7.03
CA TYR A 289 12.16 -25.50 -6.17
C TYR A 289 12.45 -26.88 -6.79
N GLU A 290 12.39 -26.98 -8.13
CA GLU A 290 12.65 -28.21 -8.89
C GLU A 290 14.15 -28.43 -9.19
N ALA A 291 14.98 -27.40 -9.03
CA ALA A 291 16.38 -27.45 -9.38
C ALA A 291 17.21 -28.30 -8.40
N ASN A 292 17.90 -29.29 -8.94
CA ASN A 292 18.91 -30.05 -8.20
C ASN A 292 20.23 -29.25 -8.13
N VAL A 293 20.33 -28.38 -7.12
CA VAL A 293 21.52 -27.54 -6.86
C VAL A 293 22.43 -28.14 -5.80
N THR A 294 23.74 -27.88 -5.93
CA THR A 294 24.76 -28.36 -4.99
C THR A 294 24.71 -27.53 -3.70
N ASP A 295 24.62 -28.20 -2.56
CA ASP A 295 24.70 -27.62 -1.21
C ASP A 295 23.80 -26.39 -0.97
N GLY A 296 22.62 -26.36 -1.61
CA GLY A 296 21.59 -25.33 -1.39
C GLY A 296 21.84 -23.97 -2.03
N ILE A 297 22.91 -23.79 -2.81
CA ILE A 297 23.26 -22.52 -3.46
C ILE A 297 23.11 -22.59 -4.99
N PHE A 298 22.67 -21.50 -5.61
CA PHE A 298 22.32 -21.47 -7.03
C PHE A 298 23.49 -20.95 -7.90
N PRO A 299 23.81 -21.59 -9.04
CA PRO A 299 24.82 -21.08 -9.97
C PRO A 299 24.39 -19.76 -10.64
N THR A 300 25.36 -18.94 -11.02
CA THR A 300 25.17 -17.58 -11.57
C THR A 300 24.54 -17.50 -12.97
N GLN A 301 24.46 -18.61 -13.74
CA GLN A 301 23.90 -18.60 -15.10
C GLN A 301 22.95 -19.76 -15.36
N TRP A 302 21.83 -19.45 -16.01
CA TRP A 302 20.70 -20.35 -16.26
C TRP A 302 20.26 -20.33 -17.71
N ASN A 303 19.95 -21.50 -18.26
CA ASN A 303 19.50 -21.60 -19.63
C ASN A 303 17.99 -21.32 -19.75
N THR A 304 17.61 -20.29 -20.50
CA THR A 304 16.20 -19.87 -20.66
C THR A 304 15.34 -20.87 -21.46
N LYS A 305 15.94 -21.86 -22.14
CA LYS A 305 15.17 -22.91 -22.82
C LYS A 305 14.89 -24.10 -21.89
N THR A 306 15.91 -24.62 -21.23
CA THR A 306 15.78 -25.83 -20.40
C THR A 306 15.42 -25.54 -18.95
N GLY A 307 15.60 -24.31 -18.47
CA GLY A 307 15.42 -23.96 -17.06
C GLY A 307 16.50 -24.54 -16.13
N ALA A 308 17.62 -25.02 -16.69
CA ALA A 308 18.69 -25.66 -15.94
C ALA A 308 19.93 -24.76 -15.77
N PRO A 309 20.79 -24.99 -14.77
CA PRO A 309 22.07 -24.30 -14.62
C PRO A 309 22.98 -24.52 -15.83
N SER A 310 23.68 -23.47 -16.26
CA SER A 310 24.62 -23.50 -17.39
C SER A 310 26.09 -23.33 -17.00
N ASN A 311 26.38 -23.09 -15.72
CA ASN A 311 27.75 -23.05 -15.16
C ASN A 311 27.79 -23.70 -13.76
N ASN A 312 28.96 -23.65 -13.10
CA ASN A 312 29.15 -24.12 -11.72
C ASN A 312 29.83 -23.04 -10.85
N LYS A 313 29.47 -21.78 -11.12
CA LYS A 313 30.03 -20.58 -10.47
C LYS A 313 29.01 -19.99 -9.53
N PHE A 314 29.40 -19.84 -8.28
CA PHE A 314 28.58 -19.32 -7.20
C PHE A 314 29.14 -17.98 -6.76
N SER A 315 28.25 -17.01 -6.53
CA SER A 315 28.59 -15.68 -6.06
C SER A 315 27.48 -15.18 -5.14
N VAL A 316 27.80 -14.13 -4.40
CA VAL A 316 26.83 -13.25 -3.73
C VAL A 316 26.96 -11.80 -4.20
N GLY A 317 27.94 -11.49 -5.07
CA GLY A 317 28.03 -10.22 -5.76
C GLY A 317 27.36 -10.32 -7.13
N ALA A 318 28.02 -9.76 -8.13
CA ALA A 318 27.49 -9.65 -9.48
C ALA A 318 26.92 -10.99 -10.01
N PHE A 319 25.75 -10.87 -10.66
CA PHE A 319 24.99 -11.96 -11.28
C PHE A 319 24.20 -12.86 -10.30
N ALA A 320 24.29 -12.66 -8.98
CA ALA A 320 23.57 -13.48 -7.99
C ALA A 320 23.01 -12.73 -6.77
N ASP A 321 23.66 -11.63 -6.35
CA ASP A 321 23.24 -10.67 -5.30
C ASP A 321 21.72 -10.63 -4.99
N SER A 322 20.96 -9.94 -5.83
CA SER A 322 19.54 -9.63 -5.66
C SER A 322 18.63 -10.86 -5.72
N ALA A 323 19.07 -11.95 -6.36
CA ALA A 323 18.33 -13.22 -6.30
C ALA A 323 18.39 -13.88 -4.91
N HIS A 324 19.52 -13.79 -4.18
CA HIS A 324 19.56 -14.22 -2.77
C HIS A 324 18.67 -13.33 -1.89
N GLU A 325 18.70 -12.03 -2.15
CA GLU A 325 17.91 -11.01 -1.47
C GLU A 325 16.39 -11.28 -1.59
N TYR A 326 15.93 -11.54 -2.81
CA TYR A 326 14.52 -11.76 -3.14
C TYR A 326 13.99 -13.06 -2.54
N LEU A 327 14.83 -14.01 -2.11
CA LEU A 327 14.35 -15.17 -1.33
C LEU A 327 13.80 -14.72 0.04
N LEU A 328 14.56 -13.94 0.81
CA LEU A 328 14.06 -13.44 2.10
C LEU A 328 12.97 -12.39 1.89
N LYS A 329 13.21 -11.41 1.00
CA LYS A 329 12.26 -10.31 0.80
C LYS A 329 10.91 -10.82 0.27
N GLN A 330 10.84 -11.87 -0.56
CA GLN A 330 9.56 -12.48 -0.95
C GLN A 330 8.81 -13.09 0.24
N TRP A 331 9.49 -13.88 1.09
CA TRP A 331 8.85 -14.48 2.26
C TRP A 331 8.35 -13.43 3.25
N LEU A 332 9.09 -12.34 3.47
CA LEU A 332 8.63 -11.19 4.26
C LEU A 332 7.45 -10.48 3.61
N MET A 333 7.51 -10.33 2.29
CA MET A 333 6.50 -9.65 1.48
C MET A 333 5.17 -10.41 1.46
N THR A 334 5.19 -11.74 1.41
CA THR A 334 4.00 -12.59 1.56
C THR A 334 3.64 -12.85 3.02
N SER A 335 4.04 -11.94 3.92
CA SER A 335 3.60 -11.96 5.32
C SER A 335 3.96 -13.29 6.01
N ARG A 336 5.10 -13.85 5.63
CA ARG A 336 5.70 -15.12 6.10
C ARG A 336 4.99 -16.41 5.65
N SER A 337 4.09 -16.36 4.67
CA SER A 337 3.32 -17.54 4.21
C SER A 337 4.09 -18.51 3.31
N GLU A 338 4.96 -18.01 2.42
CA GLU A 338 5.66 -18.82 1.40
C GLU A 338 6.86 -19.58 1.98
N THR A 339 6.61 -20.63 2.78
CA THR A 339 7.66 -21.35 3.49
C THR A 339 8.71 -21.99 2.58
N LYS A 340 8.37 -22.41 1.35
CA LYS A 340 9.35 -22.94 0.40
C LYS A 340 10.45 -21.94 0.07
N ILE A 341 10.12 -20.66 -0.04
CA ILE A 341 11.10 -19.60 -0.34
C ILE A 341 11.96 -19.32 0.89
N LYS A 342 11.36 -19.35 2.09
CA LYS A 342 12.10 -19.33 3.36
C LYS A 342 13.13 -20.46 3.43
N ASP A 343 12.75 -21.68 3.07
CA ASP A 343 13.64 -22.85 3.08
C ASP A 343 14.78 -22.69 2.07
N LEU A 344 14.52 -22.12 0.87
CA LEU A 344 15.58 -21.75 -0.07
C LEU A 344 16.54 -20.70 0.52
N TYR A 345 16.04 -19.64 1.16
CA TYR A 345 16.89 -18.63 1.81
C TYR A 345 17.75 -19.24 2.92
N LEU A 346 17.17 -20.10 3.77
CA LEU A 346 17.90 -20.76 4.86
C LEU A 346 19.03 -21.65 4.31
N ASN A 347 18.75 -22.43 3.26
CA ASN A 347 19.75 -23.26 2.61
C ASN A 347 20.85 -22.42 1.93
N ALA A 348 20.49 -21.36 1.21
CA ALA A 348 21.44 -20.48 0.54
C ALA A 348 22.33 -19.71 1.53
N SER A 349 21.74 -19.09 2.55
CA SER A 349 22.47 -18.33 3.58
C SER A 349 23.41 -19.21 4.39
N LYS A 350 22.98 -20.43 4.76
CA LYS A 350 23.84 -21.45 5.35
C LYS A 350 25.03 -21.79 4.44
N SER A 351 24.77 -22.09 3.17
CA SER A 351 25.80 -22.43 2.17
C SER A 351 26.83 -21.32 1.97
N ILE A 352 26.37 -20.06 1.92
CA ILE A 352 27.23 -18.87 1.87
C ILE A 352 28.16 -18.83 3.10
N ILE A 353 27.60 -19.03 4.30
CA ILE A 353 28.35 -19.03 5.57
C ILE A 353 29.36 -20.18 5.64
N GLU A 354 28.99 -21.38 5.20
CA GLU A 354 29.82 -22.59 5.26
C GLU A 354 30.92 -22.63 4.18
N HIS A 355 30.71 -22.01 3.02
CA HIS A 355 31.56 -22.22 1.84
C HIS A 355 32.12 -20.96 1.16
N LEU A 356 31.53 -19.78 1.38
CA LEU A 356 31.93 -18.53 0.71
C LEU A 356 32.48 -17.48 1.68
N LEU A 357 32.36 -17.65 2.99
CA LEU A 357 32.94 -16.74 4.00
C LEU A 357 34.37 -17.14 4.38
N TYR A 358 35.29 -16.20 4.18
CA TYR A 358 36.73 -16.35 4.43
C TYR A 358 37.25 -15.22 5.32
N ILE A 359 38.39 -15.46 5.96
CA ILE A 359 39.09 -14.46 6.77
C ILE A 359 40.48 -14.16 6.20
N THR A 360 40.89 -12.89 6.20
CA THR A 360 42.24 -12.50 5.72
C THR A 360 43.34 -12.76 6.76
N PRO A 361 44.59 -13.02 6.35
CA PRO A 361 45.58 -13.60 7.25
C PRO A 361 46.31 -12.64 8.22
N ASN A 362 46.25 -11.31 8.03
CA ASN A 362 47.01 -10.37 8.87
C ASN A 362 46.11 -9.43 9.68
N ARG A 363 45.04 -8.91 9.06
CA ARG A 363 44.04 -8.03 9.70
C ARG A 363 42.77 -8.75 10.14
N GLU A 364 42.64 -10.05 9.86
CA GLU A 364 41.50 -10.88 10.24
C GLU A 364 40.15 -10.32 9.73
N MET A 365 40.13 -9.72 8.53
CA MET A 365 38.91 -9.19 7.91
C MET A 365 38.03 -10.33 7.40
N LEU A 366 36.75 -10.37 7.80
CA LEU A 366 35.76 -11.31 7.26
C LEU A 366 35.26 -10.82 5.91
N TYR A 367 35.38 -11.62 4.85
CA TYR A 367 34.88 -11.28 3.52
C TYR A 367 34.14 -12.46 2.89
N VAL A 368 33.30 -12.15 1.92
CA VAL A 368 32.64 -13.14 1.07
C VAL A 368 33.29 -13.12 -0.31
N THR A 369 33.34 -14.27 -0.97
CA THR A 369 33.98 -14.44 -2.29
C THR A 369 33.17 -15.35 -3.20
N ASP A 370 33.34 -15.19 -4.52
CA ASP A 370 32.86 -16.19 -5.48
C ASP A 370 33.63 -17.50 -5.31
N ALA A 371 33.03 -18.60 -5.78
CA ALA A 371 33.73 -19.87 -5.94
C ALA A 371 33.29 -20.65 -7.20
N ASP A 372 34.25 -21.33 -7.82
CA ASP A 372 34.00 -22.43 -8.76
C ASP A 372 33.96 -23.74 -7.95
N MET A 373 32.82 -24.44 -7.90
CA MET A 373 32.77 -25.77 -7.26
C MET A 373 33.36 -26.83 -8.19
N LEU A 374 34.20 -27.72 -7.66
CA LEU A 374 34.63 -28.91 -8.40
C LEU A 374 33.51 -29.94 -8.47
N LYS A 375 33.20 -30.43 -9.68
CA LYS A 375 32.23 -31.51 -9.87
C LYS A 375 32.66 -32.75 -9.06
N PRO A 376 31.73 -33.48 -8.43
CA PRO A 376 32.05 -34.75 -7.77
C PRO A 376 32.76 -35.68 -8.76
N SER A 377 33.87 -36.28 -8.32
CA SER A 377 34.55 -37.29 -9.12
C SER A 377 33.62 -38.49 -9.30
N PRO A 378 33.47 -39.04 -10.52
CA PRO A 378 32.67 -40.25 -10.70
C PRO A 378 33.23 -41.38 -9.82
N PRO A 379 32.38 -42.18 -9.16
CA PRO A 379 32.83 -43.25 -8.29
C PRO A 379 33.71 -44.21 -9.09
N LYS A 380 34.90 -44.53 -8.54
CA LYS A 380 35.83 -45.45 -9.19
C LYS A 380 35.13 -46.80 -9.41
N PRO A 381 35.06 -47.33 -10.65
CA PRO A 381 34.62 -48.70 -10.84
C PRO A 381 35.60 -49.62 -10.11
N ASN A 382 35.05 -50.64 -9.41
CA ASN A 382 35.77 -51.65 -8.61
C ASN A 382 36.06 -51.30 -7.13
N ALA A 383 35.16 -50.60 -6.45
CA ALA A 383 35.05 -50.71 -4.99
C ALA A 383 34.05 -51.82 -4.62
N SER A 384 34.52 -52.87 -3.95
CA SER A 384 33.70 -54.00 -3.49
C SER A 384 32.68 -53.60 -2.41
N PRO A 385 31.52 -54.26 -2.32
CA PRO A 385 30.57 -54.02 -1.22
C PRO A 385 31.05 -54.69 0.08
N GLU A 386 31.84 -53.97 0.88
CA GLU A 386 32.11 -54.36 2.27
C GLU A 386 31.02 -53.88 3.23
N SER A 387 30.84 -54.66 4.30
CA SER A 387 29.75 -54.59 5.27
C SER A 387 29.85 -53.37 6.21
N PRO A 388 28.73 -52.96 6.84
CA PRO A 388 28.69 -51.75 7.67
C PRO A 388 29.54 -51.92 8.94
N ARG A 389 30.73 -51.31 8.94
CA ARG A 389 31.54 -51.13 10.16
C ARG A 389 31.11 -49.89 10.92
N THR A 390 30.73 -50.09 12.17
CA THR A 390 30.60 -49.04 13.17
C THR A 390 31.99 -48.50 13.55
N THR A 391 32.38 -47.36 12.98
CA THR A 391 33.54 -46.58 13.45
C THR A 391 33.22 -45.10 13.52
N THR A 392 33.19 -44.58 14.74
CA THR A 392 33.35 -43.16 15.06
C THR A 392 34.71 -42.64 14.59
N GLN A 393 34.73 -41.71 13.64
CA GLN A 393 35.61 -40.52 13.58
C GLN A 393 35.43 -39.80 12.23
N GLY A 394 35.73 -38.50 12.21
CA GLY A 394 35.31 -37.60 11.14
C GLY A 394 36.08 -37.75 9.83
N ALA A 395 35.33 -37.76 8.73
CA ALA A 395 35.79 -37.39 7.39
C ALA A 395 34.61 -36.76 6.65
N THR A 396 34.33 -35.49 6.94
CA THR A 396 33.44 -34.66 6.12
C THR A 396 33.99 -34.65 4.69
N SER A 397 33.24 -35.19 3.74
CA SER A 397 33.57 -35.10 2.31
C SER A 397 33.31 -33.67 1.84
N THR A 398 34.22 -32.75 2.17
CA THR A 398 34.16 -31.35 1.75
C THR A 398 34.10 -31.27 0.23
N PRO A 399 33.05 -30.63 -0.34
CA PRO A 399 33.12 -30.13 -1.70
C PRO A 399 34.31 -29.18 -1.78
N SER A 400 35.28 -29.46 -2.66
CA SER A 400 36.40 -28.55 -2.84
C SER A 400 35.92 -27.39 -3.71
N SER A 401 35.44 -26.33 -3.06
CA SER A 401 35.29 -25.02 -3.66
C SER A 401 36.67 -24.47 -4.05
N ILE A 402 36.73 -23.74 -5.16
CA ILE A 402 37.89 -22.92 -5.52
C ILE A 402 37.45 -21.46 -5.41
N PRO A 403 37.67 -20.81 -4.25
CA PRO A 403 37.34 -19.39 -4.06
C PRO A 403 38.17 -18.49 -4.99
N SER A 404 37.56 -17.43 -5.52
CA SER A 404 38.21 -16.44 -6.38
C SER A 404 39.10 -15.47 -5.61
N GLY A 405 38.79 -15.23 -4.33
CA GLY A 405 39.36 -14.14 -3.55
C GLY A 405 38.81 -12.76 -3.93
N THR A 406 37.81 -12.68 -4.81
CA THR A 406 37.18 -11.42 -5.20
C THR A 406 36.16 -11.01 -4.14
N PHE A 407 36.21 -9.76 -3.72
CA PHE A 407 35.19 -9.13 -2.88
C PHE A 407 34.73 -7.86 -3.60
N GLU A 408 33.42 -7.68 -3.78
CA GLU A 408 32.85 -6.58 -4.56
C GLU A 408 32.08 -5.63 -3.65
N HIS A 409 31.96 -4.37 -4.05
CA HIS A 409 31.06 -3.43 -3.38
C HIS A 409 29.61 -3.90 -3.43
N LEU A 410 29.19 -4.54 -4.53
CA LEU A 410 27.90 -5.22 -4.66
C LEU A 410 27.63 -6.19 -3.51
N SER A 411 28.64 -6.97 -3.09
CA SER A 411 28.49 -7.94 -1.98
C SER A 411 28.22 -7.29 -0.61
N CYS A 412 28.35 -5.97 -0.48
CA CYS A 412 28.13 -5.26 0.78
C CYS A 412 26.66 -5.05 1.18
N PHE A 413 25.68 -5.55 0.40
CA PHE A 413 24.27 -5.69 0.82
C PHE A 413 24.05 -6.88 1.79
N LEU A 414 24.88 -7.93 1.67
CA LEU A 414 24.74 -9.19 2.39
C LEU A 414 24.73 -9.04 3.94
N PRO A 415 25.52 -8.14 4.57
CA PRO A 415 25.40 -7.88 6.00
C PRO A 415 23.99 -7.48 6.43
N GLY A 416 23.38 -6.54 5.70
CA GLY A 416 21.99 -6.10 5.91
C GLY A 416 21.00 -7.24 5.71
N LEU A 417 21.16 -8.04 4.66
CA LEU A 417 20.31 -9.21 4.40
C LEU A 417 20.40 -10.26 5.53
N LEU A 418 21.60 -10.51 6.07
CA LEU A 418 21.80 -11.45 7.18
C LEU A 418 21.23 -10.90 8.50
N ALA A 419 21.43 -9.61 8.79
CA ALA A 419 20.86 -8.95 9.97
C ALA A 419 19.32 -8.92 9.94
N LEU A 420 18.74 -8.61 8.76
CA LEU A 420 17.29 -8.71 8.54
C LEU A 420 16.79 -10.16 8.73
N GLY A 421 17.57 -11.15 8.27
CA GLY A 421 17.31 -12.57 8.54
C GLY A 421 17.26 -12.89 10.04
N VAL A 422 18.27 -12.49 10.81
CA VAL A 422 18.32 -12.68 12.28
C VAL A 422 17.12 -12.06 12.99
N GLN A 423 16.70 -10.86 12.57
CA GLN A 423 15.58 -10.13 13.18
C GLN A 423 14.22 -10.72 12.83
N THR A 424 14.07 -11.37 11.66
CA THR A 424 12.76 -11.76 11.13
C THR A 424 12.47 -13.26 11.15
N LEU A 425 13.50 -14.11 11.25
CA LEU A 425 13.38 -15.57 11.23
C LEU A 425 13.46 -16.19 12.63
N ASP A 426 12.62 -17.20 12.87
CA ASP A 426 12.76 -18.13 14.01
C ASP A 426 13.91 -19.11 13.76
N LEU A 427 15.14 -18.59 13.78
CA LEU A 427 16.38 -19.37 13.77
C LEU A 427 16.68 -19.95 15.17
N PRO A 428 17.27 -21.15 15.28
CA PRO A 428 17.90 -21.63 16.50
C PRO A 428 18.96 -20.66 17.04
N GLU A 429 19.13 -20.58 18.35
CA GLU A 429 20.04 -19.60 18.97
C GLU A 429 21.50 -19.72 18.48
N SER A 430 21.96 -20.94 18.20
CA SER A 430 23.28 -21.19 17.62
C SER A 430 23.43 -20.66 16.19
N GLU A 431 22.34 -20.62 15.41
CA GLU A 431 22.32 -20.07 14.05
C GLU A 431 22.16 -18.55 14.10
N LYS A 432 21.32 -18.01 15.00
CA LYS A 432 21.25 -16.56 15.28
C LYS A 432 22.61 -15.99 15.64
N GLU A 433 23.35 -16.66 16.54
CA GLU A 433 24.72 -16.30 16.93
C GLU A 433 25.66 -16.20 15.71
N ILE A 434 25.65 -17.22 14.83
CA ILE A 434 26.50 -17.26 13.63
C ILE A 434 26.08 -16.23 12.57
N HIS A 435 24.79 -16.09 12.27
CA HIS A 435 24.30 -15.12 11.29
C HIS A 435 24.54 -13.67 11.76
N SER A 436 24.34 -13.39 13.05
CA SER A 436 24.62 -12.08 13.65
C SER A 436 26.10 -11.72 13.55
N TRP A 437 26.99 -12.67 13.85
CA TRP A 437 28.43 -12.47 13.71
C TRP A 437 28.88 -12.33 12.25
N ALA A 438 28.29 -13.08 11.33
CA ALA A 438 28.55 -12.94 9.90
C ALA A 438 28.15 -11.55 9.39
N ALA A 439 26.96 -11.08 9.76
CA ALA A 439 26.49 -9.73 9.44
C ALA A 439 27.43 -8.66 10.01
N GLU A 440 27.76 -8.72 11.30
CA GLU A 440 28.62 -7.75 11.96
C GLU A 440 30.03 -7.70 11.34
N GLY A 441 30.68 -8.86 11.17
CA GLY A 441 32.04 -8.93 10.61
C GLY A 441 32.12 -8.51 9.14
N LEU A 442 31.12 -8.86 8.32
CA LEU A 442 31.07 -8.40 6.92
C LEU A 442 30.81 -6.89 6.83
N ALA A 443 29.90 -6.35 7.65
CA ALA A 443 29.64 -4.91 7.70
C ALA A 443 30.89 -4.12 8.17
N TYR A 444 31.66 -4.65 9.12
CA TYR A 444 32.96 -4.09 9.49
C TYR A 444 33.95 -4.11 8.32
N SER A 445 34.07 -5.22 7.58
CA SER A 445 34.95 -5.27 6.42
C SER A 445 34.54 -4.30 5.31
N CYS A 446 33.23 -4.17 5.03
CA CYS A 446 32.69 -3.15 4.12
C CYS A 446 33.04 -1.73 4.58
N TRP A 447 32.95 -1.43 5.88
CA TRP A 447 33.44 -0.15 6.42
C TRP A 447 34.95 0.03 6.22
N LEU A 448 35.76 -1.01 6.47
CA LEU A 448 37.21 -0.94 6.30
C LEU A 448 37.61 -0.65 4.84
N THR A 449 36.85 -1.11 3.83
CA THR A 449 37.18 -0.79 2.43
C THR A 449 37.05 0.70 2.11
N TYR A 450 36.17 1.43 2.82
CA TYR A 450 36.05 2.88 2.77
C TYR A 450 37.13 3.57 3.61
N ALA A 451 37.29 3.15 4.87
CA ALA A 451 38.22 3.76 5.82
C ALA A 451 39.71 3.63 5.41
N ASP A 452 40.05 2.59 4.65
CA ASP A 452 41.38 2.39 4.08
C ASP A 452 41.70 3.31 2.88
N MET A 453 40.72 4.02 2.31
CA MET A 453 40.89 4.88 1.12
C MET A 453 41.13 6.34 1.46
N LYS A 454 41.96 7.01 0.66
CA LYS A 454 42.34 8.42 0.87
C LYS A 454 41.21 9.40 0.60
N THR A 455 40.25 8.99 -0.23
CA THR A 455 38.99 9.72 -0.40
C THR A 455 37.96 9.42 0.69
N GLY A 456 38.12 8.36 1.49
CA GLY A 456 37.06 7.85 2.37
C GLY A 456 35.87 7.24 1.62
N LEU A 457 36.05 6.85 0.35
CA LEU A 457 35.05 6.18 -0.49
C LEU A 457 35.54 4.79 -0.88
N GLY A 458 34.68 3.78 -0.82
CA GLY A 458 35.03 2.38 -1.11
C GLY A 458 35.30 2.12 -2.60
N PRO A 459 36.27 1.25 -2.93
CA PRO A 459 36.44 0.77 -4.30
C PRO A 459 35.34 -0.24 -4.71
N ASP A 460 35.08 -0.33 -6.00
CA ASP A 460 34.05 -1.20 -6.60
C ASP A 460 34.40 -2.71 -6.57
N VAL A 461 35.68 -3.07 -6.77
CA VAL A 461 36.14 -4.48 -6.73
C VAL A 461 37.54 -4.63 -6.10
N MET A 462 37.68 -5.57 -5.17
CA MET A 462 38.89 -5.91 -4.44
C MET A 462 39.30 -7.38 -4.67
N SER A 463 40.61 -7.64 -4.68
CA SER A 463 41.16 -9.00 -4.59
C SER A 463 41.80 -9.17 -3.21
N MET A 464 41.15 -9.97 -2.36
CA MET A 464 41.49 -10.20 -0.97
C MET A 464 42.71 -11.13 -0.83
N LYS A 465 43.57 -10.84 0.14
CA LYS A 465 44.74 -11.67 0.43
C LYS A 465 44.29 -12.97 1.09
N MET A 466 44.36 -14.06 0.33
CA MET A 466 44.00 -15.40 0.78
C MET A 466 45.10 -16.04 1.65
N TYR A 467 44.71 -17.06 2.42
CA TYR A 467 45.66 -17.98 3.04
C TYR A 467 46.43 -18.81 1.99
N PRO A 468 47.65 -19.29 2.29
CA PRO A 468 48.37 -20.23 1.43
C PRO A 468 47.56 -21.52 1.22
N LYS A 469 47.70 -22.20 0.08
CA LYS A 469 46.92 -23.41 -0.29
C LYS A 469 46.97 -24.58 0.72
N ASN A 470 47.86 -24.53 1.72
CA ASN A 470 48.02 -25.55 2.75
C ASN A 470 47.32 -25.18 4.07
N GLU A 471 46.72 -23.99 4.17
CA GLU A 471 45.98 -23.48 5.31
C GLU A 471 44.58 -23.07 4.88
N ASP A 472 43.56 -23.50 5.62
CA ASP A 472 42.18 -23.12 5.32
C ASP A 472 41.87 -21.70 5.85
N GLY A 473 41.34 -20.85 4.97
CA GLY A 473 40.88 -19.51 5.27
C GLY A 473 39.39 -19.41 5.59
N LEU A 474 38.63 -20.51 5.46
CA LEU A 474 37.19 -20.52 5.75
C LEU A 474 36.90 -20.04 7.17
N TRP A 475 35.87 -19.21 7.29
CA TRP A 475 35.54 -18.52 8.53
C TRP A 475 34.92 -19.46 9.58
N LEU A 476 33.93 -20.27 9.19
CA LEU A 476 33.19 -21.11 10.14
C LEU A 476 34.08 -22.12 10.89
N PRO A 477 34.98 -22.90 10.24
CA PRO A 477 35.90 -23.79 10.96
C PRO A 477 36.82 -23.07 11.96
N ARG A 478 37.15 -21.79 11.70
CA ARG A 478 37.95 -20.96 12.60
C ARG A 478 37.13 -20.47 13.79
N VAL A 479 35.86 -20.11 13.58
CA VAL A 479 34.91 -19.81 14.66
C VAL A 479 34.69 -21.05 15.54
N GLU A 480 34.52 -22.24 14.96
CA GLU A 480 34.39 -23.49 15.71
C GLU A 480 35.63 -23.80 16.55
N LYS A 481 36.83 -23.67 15.96
CA LYS A 481 38.10 -23.83 16.68
C LYS A 481 38.23 -22.84 17.83
N TRP A 482 37.81 -21.59 17.65
CA TRP A 482 37.77 -20.58 18.71
C TRP A 482 36.73 -20.91 19.81
N LYS A 483 35.55 -21.45 19.45
CA LYS A 483 34.56 -21.97 20.41
C LYS A 483 35.16 -23.12 21.24
N GLN A 484 35.85 -24.06 20.60
CA GLN A 484 36.54 -25.19 21.26
C GLN A 484 37.70 -24.72 22.17
N GLN A 485 38.36 -23.61 21.84
CA GLN A 485 39.41 -22.98 22.65
C GLN A 485 38.88 -22.13 23.83
N GLY A 486 37.58 -22.20 24.13
CA GLY A 486 36.98 -21.56 25.31
C GLY A 486 36.51 -20.12 25.10
N ARG A 487 36.25 -19.70 23.85
CA ARG A 487 35.63 -18.40 23.50
C ARG A 487 36.37 -17.16 24.06
N SER A 488 37.70 -17.17 24.09
CA SER A 488 38.48 -16.02 24.58
C SER A 488 38.51 -14.86 23.57
N GLY A 489 38.07 -13.66 24.00
CA GLY A 489 37.99 -12.46 23.17
C GLY A 489 36.77 -12.41 22.22
N ARG A 490 36.78 -11.53 21.22
CA ARG A 490 35.78 -11.58 20.13
C ARG A 490 36.05 -12.76 19.18
N PRO A 491 35.01 -13.31 18.51
CA PRO A 491 35.19 -14.30 17.45
C PRO A 491 36.15 -13.82 16.34
N PRO A 492 36.84 -14.73 15.63
CA PRO A 492 37.58 -14.39 14.42
C PRO A 492 36.67 -13.67 13.42
N GLY A 493 37.17 -12.64 12.73
CA GLY A 493 36.40 -11.86 11.75
C GLY A 493 35.66 -10.64 12.32
N LEU A 494 35.49 -10.57 13.65
CA LEU A 494 34.75 -9.48 14.34
C LEU A 494 35.67 -8.49 15.07
N ARG A 495 36.98 -8.54 14.78
CA ARG A 495 37.95 -7.57 15.31
C ARG A 495 37.99 -6.36 14.39
N GLU A 496 38.10 -5.18 14.99
CA GLU A 496 38.33 -3.94 14.24
C GLU A 496 39.82 -3.58 14.32
N PRO A 497 40.64 -3.91 13.30
CA PRO A 497 42.07 -3.58 13.28
C PRO A 497 42.36 -2.09 13.04
N GLY A 498 41.32 -1.25 12.91
CA GLY A 498 41.42 0.12 12.40
C GLY A 498 41.73 0.18 10.91
N ALA A 499 41.83 1.40 10.38
CA ALA A 499 42.22 1.65 8.99
C ALA A 499 43.67 1.23 8.70
N ALA A 500 43.97 0.86 7.46
CA ALA A 500 45.29 0.45 7.02
C ALA A 500 46.36 1.54 7.27
N SER A 501 47.35 1.22 8.09
CA SER A 501 48.53 2.07 8.31
C SER A 501 49.71 1.62 7.47
N GLU A 502 50.73 2.49 7.33
CA GLU A 502 52.00 2.17 6.64
C GLU A 502 52.70 0.92 7.21
N LYS A 503 52.44 0.55 8.47
CA LYS A 503 53.02 -0.63 9.13
C LYS A 503 52.17 -1.90 8.97
N ALA A 504 50.86 -1.78 8.86
CA ALA A 504 49.94 -2.93 8.77
C ALA A 504 49.61 -3.32 7.33
N GLY A 505 49.56 -2.34 6.41
CA GLY A 505 49.14 -2.54 5.03
C GLY A 505 47.64 -2.85 4.88
N ARG A 506 47.22 -3.04 3.63
CA ARG A 506 45.88 -3.56 3.29
C ARG A 506 45.95 -5.07 3.14
N ASP A 507 44.90 -5.76 3.59
CA ASP A 507 44.75 -7.22 3.40
C ASP A 507 44.11 -7.57 2.04
N TYR A 508 44.16 -6.64 1.09
CA TYR A 508 43.60 -6.77 -0.25
C TYR A 508 44.31 -5.81 -1.23
N THR A 509 44.16 -6.09 -2.51
CA THR A 509 44.55 -5.22 -3.62
C THR A 509 43.29 -4.70 -4.32
N ILE A 510 43.35 -3.48 -4.87
CA ILE A 510 42.19 -2.88 -5.55
C ILE A 510 42.24 -3.26 -7.02
N TYR A 511 41.19 -3.94 -7.51
CA TYR A 511 41.04 -4.35 -8.90
C TYR A 511 40.31 -3.27 -9.71
N ASN A 512 39.11 -2.86 -9.27
CA ASN A 512 38.43 -1.68 -9.78
C ASN A 512 38.48 -0.54 -8.74
N ARG A 513 39.15 0.56 -9.10
CA ARG A 513 39.36 1.73 -8.22
C ARG A 513 38.23 2.76 -8.28
N SER A 514 37.21 2.51 -9.10
CA SER A 514 36.06 3.40 -9.20
C SER A 514 35.24 3.37 -7.92
N TYR A 515 34.53 4.47 -7.62
CA TYR A 515 33.35 4.46 -6.75
C TYR A 515 32.17 4.98 -7.55
N LEU A 516 31.12 4.17 -7.73
CA LEU A 516 30.04 4.47 -8.68
C LEU A 516 28.80 5.09 -8.02
N LEU A 517 28.96 5.78 -6.89
CA LEU A 517 27.86 6.31 -6.07
C LEU A 517 26.90 5.22 -5.53
N ARG A 518 27.40 4.00 -5.37
CA ARG A 518 26.60 2.81 -5.03
C ARG A 518 26.11 2.78 -3.57
N PRO A 519 24.97 2.12 -3.28
CA PRO A 519 24.32 2.15 -1.98
C PRO A 519 24.67 1.00 -1.03
N GLU A 520 25.22 -0.13 -1.48
CA GLU A 520 25.02 -1.42 -0.80
C GLU A 520 25.62 -1.46 0.62
N ALA A 521 26.76 -0.79 0.83
CA ALA A 521 27.33 -0.61 2.17
C ALA A 521 26.47 0.26 3.11
N LEU A 522 25.82 1.30 2.57
CA LEU A 522 24.93 2.20 3.31
C LEU A 522 23.57 1.54 3.62
N GLU A 523 23.02 0.72 2.71
CA GLU A 523 21.88 -0.17 3.00
C GLU A 523 22.19 -1.04 4.22
N SER A 524 23.33 -1.73 4.19
CA SER A 524 23.77 -2.55 5.32
C SER A 524 23.94 -1.74 6.61
N PHE A 525 24.50 -0.53 6.57
CA PHE A 525 24.65 0.30 7.76
C PHE A 525 23.30 0.77 8.32
N TYR A 526 22.34 1.10 7.46
CA TYR A 526 20.96 1.38 7.87
C TYR A 526 20.33 0.17 8.58
N ILE A 527 20.35 -1.01 7.96
CA ILE A 527 19.75 -2.22 8.56
C ILE A 527 20.47 -2.62 9.84
N MET A 528 21.82 -2.55 9.88
CA MET A 528 22.59 -2.83 11.08
C MET A 528 22.30 -1.83 12.20
N TRP A 529 22.11 -0.54 11.90
CA TRP A 529 21.66 0.44 12.89
C TRP A 529 20.28 0.08 13.44
N ARG A 530 19.28 -0.16 12.57
CA ARG A 530 17.90 -0.47 12.98
C ARG A 530 17.78 -1.77 13.79
N THR A 531 18.57 -2.78 13.44
CA THR A 531 18.52 -4.10 14.12
C THR A 531 19.35 -4.17 15.40
N THR A 532 20.41 -3.36 15.55
CA THR A 532 21.32 -3.43 16.71
C THR A 532 21.24 -2.21 17.65
N GLY A 533 20.67 -1.09 17.19
CA GLY A 533 20.69 0.19 17.90
C GLY A 533 22.08 0.83 18.02
N ASN A 534 23.12 0.25 17.43
CA ASN A 534 24.51 0.69 17.62
C ASN A 534 24.80 1.97 16.81
N PRO A 535 25.13 3.12 17.46
CA PRO A 535 25.34 4.39 16.77
C PRO A 535 26.57 4.41 15.84
N VAL A 536 27.51 3.46 15.98
CA VAL A 536 28.71 3.39 15.11
C VAL A 536 28.34 3.31 13.62
N TRP A 537 27.18 2.74 13.28
CA TRP A 537 26.72 2.65 11.89
C TRP A 537 26.27 4.01 11.33
N ARG A 538 25.69 4.88 12.16
CA ARG A 538 25.40 6.29 11.83
C ARG A 538 26.70 7.06 11.63
N GLU A 539 27.67 6.95 12.56
CA GLU A 539 28.98 7.61 12.45
C GLU A 539 29.74 7.21 11.17
N ARG A 540 29.68 5.93 10.78
CA ARG A 540 30.26 5.41 9.55
C ARG A 540 29.55 5.95 8.30
N GLY A 541 28.22 5.89 8.27
CA GLY A 541 27.43 6.48 7.17
C GLY A 541 27.67 7.98 7.01
N TRP A 542 27.82 8.73 8.11
CA TRP A 542 28.12 10.15 8.10
C TRP A 542 29.50 10.43 7.50
N THR A 543 30.50 9.63 7.87
CA THR A 543 31.85 9.74 7.28
C THR A 543 31.83 9.49 5.77
N ILE A 544 31.01 8.55 5.29
CA ILE A 544 30.81 8.31 3.86
C ILE A 544 30.12 9.50 3.20
N PHE A 545 29.06 10.05 3.80
CA PHE A 545 28.36 11.22 3.28
C PHE A 545 29.29 12.44 3.15
N GLN A 546 30.11 12.72 4.17
CA GLN A 546 31.14 13.76 4.11
C GLN A 546 32.16 13.53 2.98
N ALA A 547 32.50 12.28 2.69
CA ALA A 547 33.37 11.92 1.58
C ALA A 547 32.68 12.12 0.20
N ILE A 548 31.40 11.79 0.08
CA ILE A 548 30.57 12.06 -1.12
C ILE A 548 30.50 13.58 -1.36
N GLU A 549 30.12 14.36 -0.35
CA GLU A 549 30.07 15.82 -0.40
C GLU A 549 31.40 16.45 -0.83
N LYS A 550 32.52 15.92 -0.32
CA LYS A 550 33.85 16.46 -0.59
C LYS A 550 34.40 16.10 -1.97
N TYR A 551 34.16 14.89 -2.46
CA TYR A 551 34.86 14.36 -3.65
C TYR A 551 33.95 14.10 -4.85
N ALA A 552 32.66 13.80 -4.66
CA ALA A 552 31.71 13.51 -5.74
C ALA A 552 30.87 14.72 -6.16
N LYS A 553 30.62 15.69 -5.26
CA LYS A 553 29.79 16.86 -5.54
C LYS A 553 30.36 17.73 -6.67
N THR A 554 29.51 18.08 -7.63
CA THR A 554 29.81 19.01 -8.74
C THR A 554 28.97 20.28 -8.62
N GLU A 555 29.03 21.15 -9.64
CA GLU A 555 28.21 22.37 -9.68
C GLU A 555 26.70 22.10 -9.87
N ILE A 556 26.34 20.93 -10.41
CA ILE A 556 24.97 20.61 -10.87
C ILE A 556 24.46 19.22 -10.43
N GLY A 557 25.26 18.43 -9.70
CA GLY A 557 24.89 17.09 -9.25
C GLY A 557 26.05 16.38 -8.54
N TYR A 558 26.10 15.04 -8.63
CA TYR A 558 27.14 14.21 -8.03
C TYR A 558 27.76 13.29 -9.07
N ALA A 559 29.05 13.03 -8.98
CA ALA A 559 29.81 12.30 -9.99
C ALA A 559 30.47 11.04 -9.42
N SER A 560 30.40 9.93 -10.15
CA SER A 560 31.20 8.73 -9.86
C SER A 560 32.69 9.05 -9.83
N ILE A 561 33.46 8.42 -8.94
CA ILE A 561 34.91 8.61 -8.81
C ILE A 561 35.67 7.58 -9.67
N VAL A 562 36.78 7.99 -10.29
CA VAL A 562 37.65 7.13 -11.11
C VAL A 562 38.68 6.35 -10.27
N ASP A 563 39.25 6.97 -9.24
CA ASP A 563 40.28 6.36 -8.39
C ASP A 563 40.20 6.89 -6.96
N VAL A 564 39.68 6.06 -6.04
CA VAL A 564 39.51 6.35 -4.61
C VAL A 564 40.82 6.41 -3.80
N ASP A 565 41.94 5.94 -4.36
CA ASP A 565 43.23 5.88 -3.64
C ASP A 565 44.16 7.06 -3.98
N LYS A 566 43.67 8.06 -4.74
CA LYS A 566 44.42 9.29 -5.04
C LYS A 566 44.22 10.36 -3.96
N SER A 567 45.33 10.92 -3.49
CA SER A 567 45.38 11.91 -2.41
C SER A 567 45.25 13.37 -2.87
N SER A 568 44.62 13.63 -4.00
CA SER A 568 44.47 14.98 -4.55
C SER A 568 43.28 15.72 -3.90
N THR A 569 43.38 17.05 -3.82
CA THR A 569 42.32 17.91 -3.23
C THR A 569 40.97 17.83 -3.95
N LYS A 570 40.96 17.37 -5.20
CA LYS A 570 39.80 16.79 -5.87
C LYS A 570 40.19 15.42 -6.44
N ALA A 571 39.34 14.41 -6.28
CA ALA A 571 39.53 13.12 -6.92
C ALA A 571 39.18 13.25 -8.42
N PRO A 572 39.78 12.45 -9.32
CA PRO A 572 39.31 12.39 -10.71
C PRO A 572 37.92 11.76 -10.76
N VAL A 573 36.97 12.46 -11.37
CA VAL A 573 35.57 12.02 -11.49
C VAL A 573 35.24 11.56 -12.91
N LYS A 574 34.22 10.72 -13.04
CA LYS A 574 33.56 10.35 -14.29
C LYS A 574 32.38 11.28 -14.52
N ASP A 575 32.10 11.58 -15.78
CA ASP A 575 30.95 12.41 -16.17
C ASP A 575 29.66 11.58 -16.23
N GLU A 576 29.32 10.94 -15.11
CA GLU A 576 28.11 10.12 -14.92
C GLU A 576 27.58 10.24 -13.49
N MET A 577 26.25 10.29 -13.36
CA MET A 577 25.51 10.22 -12.11
C MET A 577 24.40 9.16 -12.25
N PRO A 578 24.62 7.92 -11.75
CA PRO A 578 23.64 6.86 -11.89
C PRO A 578 22.34 7.16 -11.14
N SER A 579 21.19 6.72 -11.68
CA SER A 579 19.88 7.03 -11.09
C SER A 579 19.69 6.46 -9.68
N TYR A 580 20.31 5.31 -9.38
CA TYR A 580 20.30 4.69 -8.04
C TYR A 580 20.94 5.54 -6.93
N PHE A 581 21.76 6.55 -7.27
CA PHE A 581 22.25 7.48 -6.26
C PHE A 581 21.09 8.20 -5.56
N LEU A 582 20.01 8.48 -6.29
CA LEU A 582 18.78 9.03 -5.71
C LEU A 582 17.93 7.95 -5.04
N ALA A 583 17.61 6.87 -5.78
CA ALA A 583 16.73 5.82 -5.30
C ALA A 583 17.22 5.11 -4.04
N GLU A 584 18.53 5.01 -3.84
CA GLU A 584 19.11 4.12 -2.84
C GLU A 584 20.11 4.86 -1.96
N THR A 585 21.16 5.45 -2.54
CA THR A 585 22.26 6.03 -1.74
C THR A 585 21.80 7.19 -0.85
N LEU A 586 21.07 8.17 -1.40
CA LEU A 586 20.48 9.25 -0.59
C LEU A 586 19.31 8.77 0.29
N LYS A 587 18.50 7.82 -0.18
CA LYS A 587 17.39 7.24 0.59
C LYS A 587 17.88 6.53 1.87
N TYR A 588 18.88 5.65 1.76
CA TYR A 588 19.44 4.95 2.92
C TYR A 588 20.23 5.88 3.85
N LEU A 589 20.89 6.92 3.32
CA LEU A 589 21.49 7.97 4.17
C LEU A 589 20.42 8.70 4.98
N TYR A 590 19.35 9.17 4.35
CA TYR A 590 18.24 9.83 5.04
C TYR A 590 17.58 8.93 6.10
N LEU A 591 17.26 7.68 5.75
CA LEU A 591 16.67 6.71 6.67
C LEU A 591 17.63 6.29 7.80
N LEU A 592 18.95 6.37 7.60
CA LEU A 592 19.95 6.13 8.63
C LEU A 592 19.96 7.22 9.70
N PHE A 593 19.73 8.48 9.35
CA PHE A 593 19.69 9.60 10.31
C PHE A 593 18.29 9.95 10.83
N THR A 594 17.23 9.47 10.17
CA THR A 594 15.87 9.63 10.67
C THR A 594 15.61 8.71 11.87
N ASP A 595 15.19 9.29 13.01
CA ASP A 595 14.78 8.52 14.20
C ASP A 595 13.38 7.91 14.05
N GLU A 596 12.51 8.49 13.23
CA GLU A 596 11.20 7.92 12.93
C GLU A 596 11.29 6.63 12.09
N GLU A 597 10.43 5.68 12.44
CA GLU A 597 10.26 4.44 11.69
C GLU A 597 9.25 4.62 10.54
N ILE A 598 9.58 5.51 9.58
CA ILE A 598 8.74 5.87 8.42
C ILE A 598 8.25 4.63 7.66
N ILE A 599 9.15 3.66 7.45
CA ILE A 599 8.86 2.35 6.86
C ILE A 599 9.35 1.29 7.85
N PRO A 600 8.46 0.70 8.68
CA PRO A 600 8.88 -0.28 9.68
C PRO A 600 9.37 -1.58 9.05
N LEU A 601 10.54 -2.05 9.50
CA LEU A 601 11.13 -3.31 9.02
C LEU A 601 10.28 -4.53 9.40
N ASP A 602 9.39 -4.39 10.38
CA ASP A 602 8.42 -5.39 10.82
C ASP A 602 7.00 -5.19 10.25
N ARG A 603 6.71 -4.08 9.55
CA ARG A 603 5.46 -3.91 8.79
C ARG A 603 5.53 -4.80 7.55
N HIS A 604 5.22 -6.07 7.74
CA HIS A 604 5.19 -7.07 6.67
C HIS A 604 4.41 -6.51 5.48
N CYS A 605 5.01 -6.58 4.28
CA CYS A 605 4.28 -6.23 3.08
C CYS A 605 3.00 -7.09 3.04
N SER A 606 1.91 -6.49 2.59
CA SER A 606 0.59 -6.98 2.99
C SER A 606 0.12 -8.24 2.26
N LEU A 607 0.95 -8.89 1.44
CA LEU A 607 0.47 -9.72 0.32
C LEU A 607 -0.20 -11.03 0.73
N GLU A 608 0.15 -11.66 1.85
CA GLU A 608 -0.47 -12.94 2.26
C GLU A 608 -0.80 -13.12 3.75
N HIS A 609 -1.03 -12.02 4.48
CA HIS A 609 -1.84 -12.13 5.69
C HIS A 609 -3.21 -12.76 5.37
N LYS A 610 -3.40 -14.02 5.78
CA LYS A 610 -4.55 -14.30 6.66
C LYS A 610 -4.52 -13.16 7.68
N PRO A 611 -5.51 -12.26 7.74
CA PRO A 611 -5.42 -11.17 8.70
C PRO A 611 -5.20 -11.81 10.07
N PRO A 612 -4.08 -11.53 10.78
CA PRO A 612 -4.16 -11.62 12.22
C PRO A 612 -5.34 -10.72 12.57
N VAL A 613 -6.27 -11.21 13.38
CA VAL A 613 -7.13 -10.31 14.13
C VAL A 613 -6.15 -9.42 14.90
N PRO A 614 -5.96 -8.13 14.52
CA PRO A 614 -4.67 -7.52 14.75
C PRO A 614 -4.37 -7.41 16.23
N THR A 615 -3.15 -7.79 16.61
CA THR A 615 -2.57 -7.48 17.92
C THR A 615 -3.36 -7.92 19.17
N LEU A 616 -4.34 -8.82 19.05
CA LEU A 616 -4.92 -9.55 20.18
C LEU A 616 -4.00 -10.72 20.62
N GLN A 617 -2.75 -10.39 20.97
CA GLN A 617 -1.91 -11.33 21.71
C GLN A 617 -2.47 -11.48 23.14
N PRO A 618 -2.81 -12.70 23.59
CA PRO A 618 -3.34 -12.90 24.93
C PRO A 618 -2.23 -12.69 25.97
N GLN A 619 -2.16 -11.48 26.55
CA GLN A 619 -1.43 -11.30 27.80
C GLN A 619 -2.10 -12.19 28.86
N GLN A 620 -1.35 -13.17 29.37
CA GLN A 620 -1.78 -14.05 30.47
C GLN A 620 -3.03 -14.92 30.18
N GLY A 621 -3.25 -15.31 28.92
CA GLY A 621 -4.17 -16.41 28.58
C GLY A 621 -5.64 -16.02 28.38
N GLN A 622 -5.97 -14.73 28.31
CA GLN A 622 -7.24 -14.25 27.75
C GLN A 622 -6.93 -13.23 26.65
N SER A 623 -7.51 -13.42 25.46
CA SER A 623 -7.47 -12.40 24.41
C SER A 623 -8.33 -11.21 24.82
N PRO A 624 -7.85 -9.95 24.72
CA PRO A 624 -8.70 -8.80 24.88
C PRO A 624 -9.88 -8.87 23.90
N LYS A 625 -11.05 -8.35 24.28
CA LYS A 625 -12.16 -8.19 23.33
C LYS A 625 -11.79 -7.21 22.22
N ILE A 626 -12.38 -7.39 21.03
CA ILE A 626 -12.18 -6.50 19.88
C ILE A 626 -12.63 -5.05 20.13
N ASN A 627 -13.58 -4.81 21.04
CA ASN A 627 -13.97 -3.45 21.45
C ASN A 627 -12.81 -2.69 22.12
N SER A 628 -12.07 -3.34 23.02
CA SER A 628 -10.88 -2.81 23.70
C SER A 628 -9.76 -2.52 22.70
N PHE A 629 -9.59 -3.37 21.68
CA PHE A 629 -8.63 -3.14 20.60
C PHE A 629 -9.01 -1.91 19.74
N LEU A 630 -10.29 -1.78 19.37
CA LEU A 630 -10.80 -0.64 18.60
C LEU A 630 -11.03 0.63 19.45
N ARG A 631 -10.79 0.56 20.77
CA ARG A 631 -11.06 1.62 21.76
C ARG A 631 -12.51 2.12 21.79
N PHE A 632 -13.47 1.24 21.49
CA PHE A 632 -14.90 1.52 21.70
C PHE A 632 -15.29 1.18 23.15
N PRO A 633 -15.88 2.12 23.92
CA PRO A 633 -16.41 1.83 25.25
C PRO A 633 -17.46 0.71 25.23
N GLU A 634 -17.33 -0.28 26.12
CA GLU A 634 -18.22 -1.46 26.16
C GLU A 634 -19.65 -1.12 26.62
N ASP A 635 -19.83 0.02 27.27
CA ASP A 635 -21.10 0.55 27.78
C ASP A 635 -21.83 1.45 26.77
N GLU A 636 -21.14 1.91 25.71
CA GLU A 636 -21.73 2.75 24.65
C GLU A 636 -21.92 2.02 23.31
N TYR A 637 -21.08 1.02 23.00
CA TYR A 637 -21.05 0.39 21.67
C TYR A 637 -21.14 -1.14 21.74
N VAL A 638 -21.89 -1.72 20.79
CA VAL A 638 -22.00 -3.17 20.58
C VAL A 638 -21.33 -3.54 19.26
N LEU A 639 -20.37 -4.46 19.27
CA LEU A 639 -19.70 -4.93 18.05
C LEU A 639 -20.27 -6.26 17.55
N SER A 640 -20.82 -6.24 16.33
CA SER A 640 -21.28 -7.43 15.61
C SER A 640 -20.27 -7.90 14.57
N MET A 641 -20.04 -9.22 14.46
CA MET A 641 -19.14 -9.81 13.46
C MET A 641 -19.88 -10.77 12.51
N SER A 642 -19.75 -10.54 11.19
CA SER A 642 -20.28 -11.38 10.11
C SER A 642 -19.16 -11.82 9.17
N LEU A 643 -19.26 -13.02 8.60
CA LEU A 643 -18.28 -13.52 7.62
C LEU A 643 -18.45 -12.85 6.24
N ARG A 644 -19.69 -12.48 5.90
CA ARG A 644 -20.06 -11.86 4.62
C ARG A 644 -20.61 -10.47 4.87
N ASP A 645 -20.29 -9.56 3.97
CA ASP A 645 -21.00 -8.28 3.83
C ASP A 645 -22.42 -8.57 3.33
N PRO A 646 -23.49 -8.22 4.09
CA PRO A 646 -24.88 -8.48 3.70
C PRO A 646 -25.37 -7.57 2.54
N THR A 647 -24.51 -6.68 2.05
CA THR A 647 -24.80 -5.76 0.96
C THR A 647 -24.18 -6.23 -0.37
N ASP A 648 -23.24 -7.19 -0.31
CA ASP A 648 -22.52 -7.70 -1.48
C ASP A 648 -23.47 -8.49 -2.41
N ARG A 649 -23.61 -8.01 -3.65
CA ARG A 649 -24.46 -8.61 -4.69
C ARG A 649 -23.70 -9.45 -5.71
N ARG A 650 -22.37 -9.58 -5.58
CA ARG A 650 -21.53 -10.25 -6.56
C ARG A 650 -21.75 -11.77 -6.55
N GLU A 651 -21.71 -12.39 -7.71
CA GLU A 651 -21.79 -13.85 -7.80
C GLU A 651 -20.59 -14.50 -7.12
N MET A 652 -20.87 -15.43 -6.20
CA MET A 652 -19.83 -16.14 -5.44
C MET A 652 -19.77 -17.62 -5.83
N PRO A 653 -18.58 -18.22 -5.91
CA PRO A 653 -18.42 -19.67 -6.06
C PRO A 653 -19.20 -20.42 -4.98
N ALA A 654 -19.80 -21.54 -5.35
CA ALA A 654 -20.68 -22.29 -4.46
C ALA A 654 -19.97 -22.79 -3.19
N ASN A 655 -20.63 -22.66 -2.04
CA ASN A 655 -20.19 -23.29 -0.81
C ASN A 655 -20.19 -24.81 -0.95
N THR A 656 -19.36 -25.50 -0.15
CA THR A 656 -19.35 -26.97 -0.05
C THR A 656 -19.85 -27.43 1.31
N ASN A 657 -19.68 -28.68 1.70
CA ASN A 657 -19.93 -29.13 3.07
C ASN A 657 -18.81 -28.69 4.04
N VAL A 658 -17.64 -28.37 3.50
CA VAL A 658 -16.38 -28.14 4.24
C VAL A 658 -16.11 -26.65 4.47
N TYR A 659 -16.53 -25.80 3.53
CA TYR A 659 -16.26 -24.36 3.57
C TYR A 659 -17.40 -23.51 3.02
N VAL A 660 -17.49 -22.30 3.57
CA VAL A 660 -18.22 -21.15 3.04
C VAL A 660 -17.27 -20.29 2.21
N THR A 661 -17.75 -19.74 1.10
CA THR A 661 -17.03 -18.74 0.31
C THR A 661 -17.37 -17.34 0.80
N ALA A 662 -16.36 -16.47 0.94
CA ALA A 662 -16.54 -15.09 1.36
C ALA A 662 -15.64 -14.19 0.51
N ASN A 663 -16.18 -13.06 0.05
CA ASN A 663 -15.38 -12.08 -0.64
C ASN A 663 -14.61 -11.22 0.39
N CYS A 664 -13.39 -10.84 0.06
CA CYS A 664 -12.59 -9.94 0.86
C CYS A 664 -11.78 -9.02 -0.07
N ILE A 665 -11.00 -8.10 0.50
CA ILE A 665 -10.15 -7.17 -0.27
C ILE A 665 -9.09 -7.89 -1.14
N ARG A 666 -8.93 -9.22 -0.97
CA ARG A 666 -8.03 -10.10 -1.73
C ARG A 666 -8.77 -11.08 -2.65
N GLY A 667 -10.04 -10.81 -2.95
CA GLY A 667 -10.91 -11.71 -3.72
C GLY A 667 -11.60 -12.79 -2.86
N VAL A 668 -12.01 -13.89 -3.51
CA VAL A 668 -12.84 -14.93 -2.86
C VAL A 668 -11.99 -15.89 -2.01
N LYS A 669 -12.21 -15.85 -0.69
CA LYS A 669 -11.62 -16.76 0.29
C LYS A 669 -12.56 -17.93 0.60
N LYS A 670 -12.00 -19.10 0.88
CA LYS A 670 -12.70 -20.26 1.46
C LYS A 670 -12.45 -20.29 2.97
N VAL A 671 -13.51 -20.37 3.76
CA VAL A 671 -13.46 -20.34 5.23
C VAL A 671 -14.24 -21.53 5.77
N THR A 672 -13.59 -22.37 6.59
CA THR A 672 -14.24 -23.52 7.22
C THR A 672 -14.99 -23.11 8.49
N PRO A 673 -15.95 -23.92 8.99
CA PRO A 673 -16.59 -23.68 10.28
C PRO A 673 -15.61 -23.60 11.46
N SER A 674 -14.47 -24.31 11.36
CA SER A 674 -13.39 -24.26 12.36
C SER A 674 -12.57 -22.96 12.26
N ASP A 675 -12.32 -22.45 11.06
CA ASP A 675 -11.68 -21.14 10.87
C ASP A 675 -12.58 -20.02 11.44
N TRP A 676 -13.88 -20.05 11.12
CA TRP A 676 -14.84 -19.06 11.63
C TRP A 676 -14.93 -19.09 13.15
N ARG A 677 -15.06 -20.27 13.75
CA ARG A 677 -15.03 -20.44 15.21
C ARG A 677 -13.73 -19.93 15.84
N SER A 678 -12.59 -20.15 15.19
CA SER A 678 -11.30 -19.62 15.65
C SER A 678 -11.28 -18.09 15.62
N TYR A 679 -11.82 -17.46 14.56
CA TYR A 679 -11.94 -16.01 14.48
C TYR A 679 -12.90 -15.45 15.54
N MET A 680 -14.04 -16.09 15.77
CA MET A 680 -14.99 -15.71 16.83
C MET A 680 -14.35 -15.69 18.22
N ILE A 681 -13.62 -16.76 18.58
CA ILE A 681 -12.93 -16.86 19.87
C ILE A 681 -11.78 -15.84 19.98
N SER A 682 -11.06 -15.61 18.88
CA SER A 682 -9.92 -14.67 18.86
C SER A 682 -10.36 -13.21 18.96
N CYS A 683 -11.44 -12.83 18.26
CA CYS A 683 -12.01 -11.49 18.29
C CYS A 683 -12.82 -11.20 19.55
N ASN A 684 -13.54 -12.20 20.06
CA ASN A 684 -14.51 -12.07 21.16
C ASN A 684 -15.46 -10.85 21.02
N PRO A 685 -16.24 -10.74 19.91
CA PRO A 685 -17.19 -9.66 19.68
C PRO A 685 -18.49 -9.88 20.48
N ASP A 686 -19.30 -8.83 20.65
CA ASP A 686 -20.52 -8.86 21.46
C ASP A 686 -21.70 -9.56 20.77
N ILE A 687 -21.73 -9.57 19.42
CA ILE A 687 -22.72 -10.29 18.58
C ILE A 687 -22.00 -11.02 17.45
N ILE A 688 -22.45 -12.24 17.12
CA ILE A 688 -21.86 -13.05 16.03
C ILE A 688 -22.95 -13.57 15.10
N PHE A 689 -22.78 -13.39 13.79
CA PHE A 689 -23.69 -13.95 12.80
C PHE A 689 -23.29 -15.39 12.43
N SER A 690 -24.29 -16.26 12.28
CA SER A 690 -24.07 -17.66 11.91
C SER A 690 -23.55 -17.81 10.48
N LEU A 691 -22.77 -18.86 10.22
CA LEU A 691 -22.54 -19.31 8.85
C LEU A 691 -23.86 -19.77 8.22
N SER A 692 -24.01 -19.52 6.92
CA SER A 692 -25.21 -19.88 6.16
C SER A 692 -24.84 -20.33 4.74
N ASP A 693 -25.57 -21.31 4.22
CA ASP A 693 -25.45 -21.73 2.82
C ASP A 693 -26.39 -20.94 1.91
N ILE A 694 -26.33 -19.61 1.99
CA ILE A 694 -27.09 -18.75 1.09
C ILE A 694 -26.41 -18.77 -0.30
N PRO A 695 -27.13 -19.15 -1.37
CA PRO A 695 -26.60 -19.16 -2.73
C PRO A 695 -26.63 -17.75 -3.34
N PHE A 696 -25.46 -17.26 -3.75
CA PHE A 696 -25.29 -16.03 -4.54
C PHE A 696 -25.11 -16.31 -6.05
N THR A 697 -25.53 -17.49 -6.51
CA THR A 697 -25.56 -17.88 -7.93
C THR A 697 -26.98 -17.74 -8.46
N THR A 698 -27.19 -17.37 -9.72
CA THR A 698 -28.52 -17.17 -10.30
C THR A 698 -29.46 -18.40 -10.11
N PRO A 699 -30.75 -18.21 -9.76
CA PRO A 699 -31.76 -19.29 -9.76
C PRO A 699 -32.06 -19.82 -11.19
N PRO A 700 -32.84 -20.92 -11.36
CA PRO A 700 -33.61 -21.65 -10.36
C PRO A 700 -32.78 -22.63 -9.53
N TYR A 701 -33.13 -22.79 -8.26
CA TYR A 701 -32.52 -23.78 -7.38
C TYR A 701 -33.30 -25.11 -7.42
N SER A 702 -32.60 -26.22 -7.61
CA SER A 702 -33.21 -27.54 -7.45
C SER A 702 -33.58 -27.79 -5.99
N GLN A 703 -34.66 -28.56 -5.75
CA GLN A 703 -35.08 -28.95 -4.39
C GLN A 703 -33.92 -29.54 -3.59
N LYS A 704 -33.14 -30.44 -4.21
CA LYS A 704 -31.92 -31.03 -3.63
C LYS A 704 -30.87 -30.00 -3.18
N ARG A 705 -30.79 -28.83 -3.83
CA ARG A 705 -29.88 -27.74 -3.41
C ARG A 705 -30.44 -26.96 -2.23
N LEU A 706 -31.76 -26.73 -2.18
CA LEU A 706 -32.42 -26.11 -1.03
C LEU A 706 -32.30 -27.00 0.22
N THR A 707 -32.58 -28.30 0.12
CA THR A 707 -32.40 -29.25 1.24
C THR A 707 -30.96 -29.23 1.77
N LYS A 708 -29.96 -29.30 0.88
CA LYS A 708 -28.54 -29.19 1.26
C LYS A 708 -28.12 -27.85 1.86
N SER A 709 -28.87 -26.78 1.60
CA SER A 709 -28.62 -25.46 2.17
C SER A 709 -29.13 -25.39 3.61
N ILE A 710 -30.32 -25.94 3.85
CA ILE A 710 -30.90 -26.13 5.19
C ILE A 710 -29.97 -27.01 6.04
N GLU A 711 -29.67 -28.23 5.58
CA GLU A 711 -28.81 -29.21 6.26
C GLU A 711 -27.45 -28.61 6.67
N ARG A 712 -26.76 -27.92 5.75
CA ARG A 712 -25.44 -27.33 6.02
C ARG A 712 -25.52 -26.16 6.99
N SER A 713 -26.52 -25.31 6.86
CA SER A 713 -26.66 -24.13 7.74
C SER A 713 -26.96 -24.57 9.19
N ALA A 714 -27.82 -25.57 9.37
CA ALA A 714 -28.08 -26.17 10.69
C ALA A 714 -26.82 -26.85 11.28
N LEU A 715 -26.09 -27.64 10.47
CA LEU A 715 -24.86 -28.32 10.91
C LEU A 715 -23.74 -27.33 11.28
N TRP A 716 -23.57 -26.25 10.53
CA TRP A 716 -22.58 -25.21 10.87
C TRP A 716 -22.97 -24.41 12.11
N LEU A 717 -24.27 -24.14 12.32
CA LEU A 717 -24.75 -23.56 13.57
C LEU A 717 -24.47 -24.48 14.76
N ALA A 718 -24.75 -25.79 14.65
CA ALA A 718 -24.42 -26.76 15.69
C ALA A 718 -22.91 -26.76 16.01
N HIS A 719 -22.04 -26.71 14.99
CA HIS A 719 -20.58 -26.62 15.17
C HIS A 719 -20.13 -25.31 15.84
N MET A 720 -20.83 -24.19 15.60
CA MET A 720 -20.58 -22.92 16.29
C MET A 720 -21.03 -22.96 17.76
N LEU A 721 -22.17 -23.61 18.04
CA LEU A 721 -22.76 -23.72 19.38
C LEU A 721 -22.09 -24.77 20.28
N HIS A 722 -21.25 -25.64 19.71
CA HIS A 722 -20.67 -26.80 20.40
C HIS A 722 -19.79 -26.43 21.61
N SER A 723 -20.02 -27.09 22.74
CA SER A 723 -19.21 -27.00 23.96
C SER A 723 -18.19 -28.14 23.96
N GLY A 724 -16.91 -27.84 23.71
CA GLY A 724 -15.84 -28.85 23.80
C GLY A 724 -15.41 -29.10 25.25
N PRO A 725 -14.83 -30.28 25.56
CA PRO A 725 -14.44 -30.62 26.93
C PRO A 725 -13.41 -29.67 27.56
N ASP A 726 -12.60 -28.98 26.73
CA ASP A 726 -11.60 -28.01 27.17
C ASP A 726 -12.00 -26.53 26.94
N SER A 727 -13.21 -26.24 26.42
CA SER A 727 -13.60 -24.86 26.04
C SER A 727 -14.42 -24.14 27.12
N THR A 728 -13.78 -23.23 27.85
CA THR A 728 -14.44 -22.34 28.83
C THR A 728 -15.19 -21.17 28.19
N SER A 729 -15.00 -20.89 26.89
CA SER A 729 -15.67 -19.82 26.14
C SER A 729 -16.56 -20.39 25.03
N THR A 730 -17.85 -20.57 25.34
CA THR A 730 -18.86 -20.64 24.27
C THR A 730 -19.21 -19.23 23.81
N PRO A 731 -19.37 -18.98 22.50
CA PRO A 731 -19.73 -17.66 22.00
C PRO A 731 -21.10 -17.25 22.52
N SER A 732 -21.18 -16.07 23.13
CA SER A 732 -22.44 -15.45 23.54
C SER A 732 -23.10 -14.78 22.32
N ASN A 733 -24.42 -14.63 22.36
CA ASN A 733 -25.19 -13.81 21.41
C ASN A 733 -25.03 -14.17 19.91
N VAL A 734 -25.23 -15.46 19.56
CA VAL A 734 -25.26 -15.88 18.14
C VAL A 734 -26.59 -15.49 17.50
N PHE A 735 -26.52 -14.73 16.40
CA PHE A 735 -27.65 -14.38 15.54
C PHE A 735 -27.66 -15.30 14.31
N VAL A 736 -28.77 -16.01 14.07
CA VAL A 736 -28.86 -16.98 12.96
C VAL A 736 -29.37 -16.33 11.67
N GLN A 737 -28.67 -16.55 10.56
CA GLN A 737 -29.13 -16.12 9.24
C GLN A 737 -30.18 -17.09 8.68
N MET A 738 -31.36 -16.57 8.32
CA MET A 738 -32.50 -17.38 7.89
C MET A 738 -32.40 -17.79 6.41
N VAL A 739 -32.30 -19.10 6.15
CA VAL A 739 -32.15 -19.67 4.79
C VAL A 739 -33.48 -20.21 4.22
N GLY A 740 -33.45 -20.70 2.97
CA GLY A 740 -34.61 -21.23 2.23
C GLY A 740 -34.99 -20.44 0.97
N GLY A 741 -34.40 -19.27 0.75
CA GLY A 741 -34.60 -18.45 -0.45
C GLY A 741 -36.06 -18.00 -0.63
N ALA A 742 -36.57 -18.10 -1.87
CA ALA A 742 -37.95 -17.78 -2.23
C ALA A 742 -38.95 -18.95 -2.05
N SER A 743 -38.57 -20.01 -1.34
CA SER A 743 -39.45 -21.15 -1.05
C SER A 743 -39.98 -21.06 0.38
N ALA A 744 -41.26 -20.72 0.55
CA ALA A 744 -41.91 -20.68 1.87
C ALA A 744 -41.81 -22.04 2.61
N PRO A 745 -42.07 -23.21 1.98
CA PRO A 745 -41.87 -24.50 2.65
C PRO A 745 -40.43 -24.71 3.13
N ALA A 746 -39.41 -24.39 2.30
CA ALA A 746 -38.01 -24.54 2.69
C ALA A 746 -37.63 -23.61 3.87
N ARG A 747 -38.21 -22.41 3.90
CA ARG A 747 -38.07 -21.43 4.99
C ARG A 747 -38.70 -21.89 6.29
N THR A 748 -39.86 -22.54 6.23
CA THR A 748 -40.51 -23.17 7.39
C THR A 748 -39.73 -24.38 7.87
N THR A 749 -39.28 -25.28 6.98
CA THR A 749 -38.45 -26.44 7.35
C THR A 749 -37.13 -26.05 8.03
N PHE A 750 -36.48 -24.96 7.60
CA PHE A 750 -35.30 -24.47 8.32
C PHE A 750 -35.66 -23.97 9.73
N ALA A 751 -36.74 -23.20 9.87
CA ALA A 751 -37.20 -22.72 11.17
C ALA A 751 -37.60 -23.87 12.11
N GLU A 752 -38.28 -24.90 11.60
CA GLU A 752 -38.61 -26.14 12.33
C GLU A 752 -37.33 -26.85 12.82
N SER A 753 -36.30 -26.96 11.96
CA SER A 753 -35.02 -27.58 12.34
C SER A 753 -34.23 -26.83 13.43
N LEU A 754 -34.56 -25.56 13.72
CA LEU A 754 -33.96 -24.82 14.82
C LEU A 754 -34.60 -25.18 16.17
N VAL A 755 -35.91 -25.47 16.18
CA VAL A 755 -36.70 -25.77 17.39
C VAL A 755 -36.90 -27.27 17.65
N GLU A 756 -36.62 -28.12 16.65
CA GLU A 756 -36.63 -29.57 16.79
C GLU A 756 -35.62 -30.04 17.87
N VAL A 757 -36.05 -31.01 18.68
CA VAL A 757 -35.20 -31.60 19.73
C VAL A 757 -34.22 -32.57 19.10
N LEU A 758 -32.92 -32.26 19.18
CA LEU A 758 -31.88 -33.12 18.61
C LEU A 758 -31.67 -34.37 19.47
N HIS A 759 -31.16 -35.43 18.83
CA HIS A 759 -30.93 -36.73 19.46
C HIS A 759 -29.56 -37.33 19.09
N GLY A 760 -29.02 -38.18 19.97
CA GLY A 760 -27.74 -38.85 19.76
C GLY A 760 -26.57 -37.87 19.56
N LYS A 761 -25.70 -38.14 18.58
CA LYS A 761 -24.47 -37.38 18.33
C LYS A 761 -24.70 -35.88 18.08
N GLU A 762 -25.87 -35.51 17.57
CA GLU A 762 -26.23 -34.11 17.31
C GLU A 762 -26.67 -33.39 18.59
N ALA A 763 -27.32 -34.10 19.52
CA ALA A 763 -27.59 -33.59 20.86
C ALA A 763 -26.30 -33.44 21.68
N ASP A 764 -25.42 -34.45 21.62
CA ASP A 764 -24.09 -34.42 22.25
C ASP A 764 -23.27 -33.21 21.78
N ALA A 765 -23.45 -32.80 20.52
CA ALA A 765 -22.78 -31.64 19.96
C ALA A 765 -23.23 -30.31 20.58
N ILE A 766 -24.44 -30.17 21.15
CA ILE A 766 -24.96 -28.87 21.62
C ILE A 766 -25.26 -28.78 23.13
N GLN A 767 -24.89 -29.80 23.92
CA GLN A 767 -25.14 -29.85 25.36
C GLN A 767 -24.66 -28.57 26.09
N PRO A 768 -25.43 -28.07 27.09
CA PRO A 768 -26.63 -28.68 27.69
C PRO A 768 -27.96 -28.41 26.95
N ARG A 769 -27.92 -27.85 25.73
CA ARG A 769 -29.12 -27.46 24.96
C ARG A 769 -29.82 -28.68 24.34
N LYS A 770 -31.13 -28.56 24.11
CA LYS A 770 -31.99 -29.58 23.49
C LYS A 770 -32.24 -29.34 22.00
N CYS A 771 -32.28 -28.08 21.59
CA CYS A 771 -32.44 -27.66 20.19
C CYS A 771 -31.45 -26.53 19.86
N LEU A 772 -31.28 -26.20 18.59
CA LEU A 772 -30.33 -25.16 18.16
C LEU A 772 -30.77 -23.77 18.62
N ASP A 773 -32.08 -23.51 18.65
CA ASP A 773 -32.66 -22.23 19.02
C ASP A 773 -32.33 -21.81 20.46
N GLU A 774 -32.17 -22.74 21.40
CA GLU A 774 -31.69 -22.45 22.78
C GLU A 774 -30.28 -21.82 22.82
N GLY A 775 -29.52 -21.89 21.72
CA GLY A 775 -28.21 -21.22 21.56
C GLY A 775 -28.25 -19.93 20.73
N VAL A 776 -29.41 -19.59 20.16
CA VAL A 776 -29.60 -18.43 19.27
C VAL A 776 -30.22 -17.28 20.05
N ALA A 777 -29.62 -16.09 19.94
CA ALA A 777 -30.08 -14.86 20.57
C ALA A 777 -31.03 -14.04 19.68
N GLY A 778 -30.97 -14.19 18.35
CA GLY A 778 -31.82 -13.44 17.42
C GLY A 778 -31.78 -13.98 15.99
N TYR A 779 -32.67 -13.47 15.14
CA TYR A 779 -32.87 -13.94 13.76
C TYR A 779 -32.49 -12.84 12.76
N VAL A 780 -31.73 -13.19 11.71
CA VAL A 780 -31.27 -12.25 10.67
C VAL A 780 -31.88 -12.60 9.32
N PHE A 781 -32.47 -11.59 8.67
CA PHE A 781 -33.05 -11.68 7.34
C PHE A 781 -32.25 -10.80 6.37
N ASP A 782 -31.46 -11.45 5.52
CA ASP A 782 -30.69 -10.75 4.49
C ASP A 782 -31.52 -10.55 3.22
N MET A 783 -31.78 -9.29 2.90
CA MET A 783 -32.72 -8.89 1.86
C MET A 783 -32.10 -8.80 0.47
N VAL A 784 -30.77 -8.80 0.33
CA VAL A 784 -30.11 -8.90 -0.99
C VAL A 784 -30.33 -10.27 -1.62
N PRO A 785 -29.88 -11.39 -1.02
CA PRO A 785 -30.04 -12.72 -1.60
C PRO A 785 -31.49 -13.18 -1.63
N LEU A 786 -32.34 -12.68 -0.72
CA LEU A 786 -33.78 -12.96 -0.77
C LEU A 786 -34.42 -12.39 -2.05
N ARG A 787 -34.12 -11.14 -2.41
CA ARG A 787 -34.66 -10.53 -3.64
C ARG A 787 -34.12 -11.20 -4.90
N LEU A 788 -32.81 -11.50 -4.96
CA LEU A 788 -32.21 -12.28 -6.05
C LEU A 788 -32.88 -13.67 -6.21
N ALA A 789 -33.21 -14.33 -5.10
CA ALA A 789 -33.91 -15.61 -5.12
C ALA A 789 -35.37 -15.51 -5.60
N ILE A 790 -36.05 -14.37 -5.38
CA ILE A 790 -37.41 -14.12 -5.88
C ILE A 790 -37.36 -13.78 -7.38
N GLU A 791 -36.48 -12.86 -7.78
CA GLU A 791 -36.32 -12.39 -9.17
C GLU A 791 -36.01 -13.51 -10.16
N GLY A 792 -35.28 -14.55 -9.73
CA GLY A 792 -34.99 -15.72 -10.57
C GLY A 792 -36.09 -16.80 -10.62
N VAL A 793 -37.26 -16.61 -10.02
CA VAL A 793 -38.40 -17.53 -10.13
C VAL A 793 -39.47 -16.95 -11.05
N GLN A 794 -39.70 -17.60 -12.19
CA GLN A 794 -40.69 -17.18 -13.18
C GLN A 794 -42.08 -16.99 -12.55
N GLY A 795 -42.64 -15.79 -12.70
CA GLY A 795 -43.97 -15.43 -12.21
C GLY A 795 -44.01 -14.80 -10.82
N LEU A 796 -42.90 -14.73 -10.08
CA LEU A 796 -42.81 -13.99 -8.82
C LEU A 796 -42.12 -12.63 -9.02
N SER A 797 -42.77 -11.57 -8.58
CA SER A 797 -42.16 -10.24 -8.47
C SER A 797 -41.59 -10.05 -7.06
N PRO A 798 -40.44 -9.38 -6.87
CA PRO A 798 -39.89 -9.02 -5.55
C PRO A 798 -40.69 -7.87 -4.91
N ASN A 799 -42.01 -8.01 -4.86
CA ASN A 799 -42.92 -7.08 -4.22
C ASN A 799 -42.98 -7.29 -2.70
N HIS A 800 -43.47 -6.28 -2.00
CA HIS A 800 -43.48 -6.27 -0.54
C HIS A 800 -44.25 -7.46 0.07
N SER A 801 -45.42 -7.81 -0.47
CA SER A 801 -46.26 -8.89 0.07
C SER A 801 -45.61 -10.27 -0.05
N THR A 802 -44.84 -10.52 -1.10
CA THR A 802 -44.06 -11.75 -1.28
C THR A 802 -42.93 -11.83 -0.26
N ILE A 803 -42.22 -10.72 -0.05
CA ILE A 803 -41.16 -10.59 0.96
C ILE A 803 -41.71 -10.86 2.37
N VAL A 804 -42.81 -10.20 2.75
CA VAL A 804 -43.46 -10.39 4.06
C VAL A 804 -43.89 -11.84 4.26
N SER A 805 -44.57 -12.43 3.26
CA SER A 805 -45.02 -13.83 3.32
C SER A 805 -43.87 -14.81 3.55
N LEU A 806 -42.72 -14.58 2.89
CA LEU A 806 -41.52 -15.42 3.06
C LEU A 806 -40.87 -15.22 4.43
N ILE A 807 -40.76 -13.99 4.93
CA ILE A 807 -40.20 -13.73 6.27
C ILE A 807 -41.10 -14.32 7.36
N GLN A 808 -42.43 -14.13 7.26
CA GLN A 808 -43.41 -14.73 8.15
C GLN A 808 -43.32 -16.27 8.14
N ALA A 809 -43.18 -16.91 6.98
CA ALA A 809 -43.03 -18.37 6.88
C ALA A 809 -41.82 -18.94 7.66
N SER A 810 -40.77 -18.14 7.87
CA SER A 810 -39.65 -18.48 8.75
C SER A 810 -39.88 -18.18 10.24
N LEU A 811 -40.86 -17.36 10.60
CA LEU A 811 -41.12 -16.93 11.98
C LEU A 811 -42.27 -17.71 12.65
N LEU A 812 -43.16 -18.35 11.89
CA LEU A 812 -44.37 -19.03 12.39
C LEU A 812 -44.13 -20.02 13.55
N VAL A 813 -42.98 -20.69 13.57
CA VAL A 813 -42.63 -21.72 14.56
C VAL A 813 -41.57 -21.26 15.57
N LEU A 814 -41.09 -20.02 15.46
CA LEU A 814 -39.99 -19.50 16.28
C LEU A 814 -40.49 -18.66 17.46
N PRO A 815 -39.80 -18.67 18.61
CA PRO A 815 -40.12 -17.82 19.75
C PRO A 815 -40.25 -16.33 19.38
N PRO A 816 -41.36 -15.66 19.75
CA PRO A 816 -41.62 -14.26 19.38
C PRO A 816 -40.81 -13.25 20.21
N ASN A 817 -40.13 -13.68 21.27
CA ASN A 817 -39.44 -12.84 22.23
C ASN A 817 -37.96 -12.57 21.90
N LYS A 818 -37.48 -12.99 20.72
CA LYS A 818 -36.10 -12.76 20.28
C LYS A 818 -36.03 -11.68 19.20
N PRO A 819 -35.02 -10.78 19.25
CA PRO A 819 -34.85 -9.72 18.28
C PRO A 819 -34.69 -10.25 16.85
N ARG A 820 -35.34 -9.55 15.93
CA ARG A 820 -35.30 -9.80 14.49
C ARG A 820 -34.59 -8.63 13.81
N LEU A 821 -33.53 -8.96 13.07
CA LEU A 821 -32.69 -8.00 12.36
C LEU A 821 -32.86 -8.17 10.85
N VAL A 822 -33.03 -7.06 10.15
CA VAL A 822 -33.03 -7.00 8.68
C VAL A 822 -31.80 -6.25 8.19
N THR A 823 -31.12 -6.79 7.19
CA THR A 823 -30.04 -6.10 6.47
C THR A 823 -30.47 -5.73 5.05
N SER A 824 -29.89 -4.67 4.50
CA SER A 824 -30.09 -4.24 3.11
C SER A 824 -31.55 -3.89 2.75
N ALA A 825 -32.22 -3.15 3.62
CA ALA A 825 -33.52 -2.54 3.34
C ALA A 825 -33.42 -1.45 2.22
N ARG A 826 -34.47 -1.31 1.40
CA ARG A 826 -34.53 -0.37 0.25
C ARG A 826 -34.94 1.06 0.61
N GLY A 827 -35.37 1.31 1.85
CA GLY A 827 -35.69 2.64 2.37
C GLY A 827 -36.76 2.65 3.47
N PRO A 828 -37.12 3.83 4.00
CA PRO A 828 -38.02 3.97 5.16
C PRO A 828 -39.42 3.38 4.92
N HIS A 829 -39.93 3.43 3.68
CA HIS A 829 -41.20 2.81 3.30
C HIS A 829 -41.21 1.28 3.52
N GLU A 830 -40.12 0.59 3.14
CA GLU A 830 -40.00 -0.87 3.36
C GLU A 830 -39.81 -1.18 4.86
N MET A 831 -39.04 -0.35 5.57
CA MET A 831 -38.81 -0.48 7.02
C MET A 831 -40.12 -0.36 7.82
N LEU A 832 -40.94 0.67 7.56
CA LEU A 832 -42.24 0.86 8.23
C LEU A 832 -43.17 -0.33 8.05
N LEU A 833 -43.23 -0.88 6.83
CA LEU A 833 -44.10 -2.03 6.54
C LEU A 833 -43.56 -3.33 7.15
N LEU A 834 -42.24 -3.55 7.16
CA LEU A 834 -41.62 -4.68 7.87
C LEU A 834 -41.85 -4.60 9.39
N ILE A 835 -41.78 -3.40 9.99
CA ILE A 835 -42.14 -3.18 11.40
C ILE A 835 -43.62 -3.53 11.62
N ARG A 836 -44.53 -3.07 10.74
CA ARG A 836 -45.98 -3.28 10.87
C ARG A 836 -46.41 -4.73 10.67
N GLU A 837 -45.96 -5.38 9.60
CA GLU A 837 -46.49 -6.67 9.11
C GLU A 837 -45.71 -7.88 9.61
N VAL A 838 -44.45 -7.70 10.00
CA VAL A 838 -43.59 -8.76 10.51
C VAL A 838 -43.23 -8.53 11.99
N GLY A 839 -43.03 -7.28 12.39
CA GLY A 839 -42.45 -6.92 13.68
C GLY A 839 -40.94 -7.15 13.66
N ILE A 840 -40.22 -6.41 12.81
CA ILE A 840 -38.76 -6.34 12.80
C ILE A 840 -38.28 -5.30 13.82
N ASP A 841 -37.26 -5.65 14.60
CA ASP A 841 -36.75 -4.82 15.71
C ASP A 841 -35.54 -3.97 15.31
N LEU A 842 -34.67 -4.52 14.45
CA LEU A 842 -33.36 -3.93 14.10
C LEU A 842 -33.18 -3.84 12.58
N PHE A 843 -32.59 -2.73 12.14
CA PHE A 843 -32.23 -2.46 10.75
C PHE A 843 -30.78 -1.96 10.66
N ASP A 844 -30.11 -2.25 9.54
CA ASP A 844 -28.82 -1.67 9.23
C ASP A 844 -28.91 -0.24 8.65
N THR A 845 -27.83 0.52 8.74
CA THR A 845 -27.76 1.91 8.22
C THR A 845 -27.31 1.97 6.75
N TYR A 846 -27.21 0.82 6.05
CA TYR A 846 -26.70 0.73 4.69
C TYR A 846 -27.38 1.70 3.71
N TRP A 847 -28.70 1.86 3.80
CA TRP A 847 -29.44 2.74 2.91
C TRP A 847 -29.05 4.23 3.07
N ALA A 848 -28.79 4.69 4.29
CA ALA A 848 -28.32 6.05 4.58
C ALA A 848 -26.86 6.27 4.15
N GLN A 849 -26.02 5.23 4.27
CA GLN A 849 -24.65 5.25 3.74
C GLN A 849 -24.66 5.28 2.20
N ARG A 850 -25.54 4.52 1.55
CA ARG A 850 -25.72 4.58 0.08
C ARG A 850 -26.18 5.95 -0.37
N ALA A 851 -27.10 6.61 0.34
CA ALA A 851 -27.48 8.00 0.06
C ALA A 851 -26.25 8.92 0.06
N ALA A 852 -25.35 8.79 1.04
CA ALA A 852 -24.12 9.56 1.12
C ALA A 852 -23.13 9.22 -0.03
N ASN A 853 -23.00 7.95 -0.43
CA ASN A 853 -22.17 7.53 -1.58
C ASN A 853 -22.57 8.23 -2.89
N ILE A 854 -23.88 8.45 -3.09
CA ILE A 854 -24.43 9.05 -4.31
C ILE A 854 -24.74 10.54 -4.16
N GLY A 855 -24.22 11.22 -3.13
CA GLY A 855 -24.38 12.67 -2.94
C GLY A 855 -25.79 13.12 -2.53
N VAL A 856 -26.60 12.26 -1.92
CA VAL A 856 -27.94 12.58 -1.41
C VAL A 856 -27.89 12.92 0.08
N ALA A 857 -28.37 14.12 0.44
CA ALA A 857 -28.66 14.51 1.82
C ALA A 857 -30.14 14.22 2.14
N LEU A 858 -30.42 13.35 3.10
CA LEU A 858 -31.79 12.97 3.49
C LEU A 858 -32.49 14.13 4.24
N ASP A 859 -33.79 14.32 4.02
CA ASP A 859 -34.58 15.44 4.59
C ASP A 859 -36.05 15.01 4.82
N PHE A 860 -36.23 13.88 5.52
CA PHE A 860 -37.55 13.36 5.87
C PHE A 860 -37.69 13.14 7.38
N SER A 861 -38.94 13.11 7.85
CA SER A 861 -39.27 12.92 9.26
C SER A 861 -40.44 11.95 9.42
N PHE A 862 -40.51 11.30 10.58
CA PHE A 862 -41.63 10.47 11.01
C PHE A 862 -41.90 10.79 12.49
N PRO A 863 -43.12 11.17 12.91
CA PRO A 863 -44.31 11.46 12.11
C PRO A 863 -44.06 12.44 10.96
N ALA A 864 -44.72 12.24 9.82
CA ALA A 864 -44.58 13.09 8.65
C ALA A 864 -45.11 14.52 8.91
N PRO A 865 -44.56 15.56 8.26
CA PRO A 865 -45.01 16.93 8.45
C PRO A 865 -46.36 17.16 7.73
N ILE A 866 -47.16 18.12 8.23
CA ILE A 866 -48.44 18.48 7.60
C ILE A 866 -48.15 19.45 6.45
N VAL A 867 -48.08 18.94 5.22
CA VAL A 867 -47.73 19.71 4.02
C VAL A 867 -48.73 19.53 2.87
N THR A 868 -48.87 20.54 2.03
CA THR A 868 -49.70 20.50 0.82
C THR A 868 -48.87 20.03 -0.37
N GLY A 869 -48.91 18.74 -0.68
CA GLY A 869 -48.22 18.13 -1.83
C GLY A 869 -47.10 17.17 -1.44
N LYS A 870 -46.55 16.48 -2.44
CA LYS A 870 -45.55 15.43 -2.25
C LYS A 870 -44.13 16.01 -2.11
N ARG A 871 -43.26 15.33 -1.37
CA ARG A 871 -41.85 15.67 -1.14
C ARG A 871 -40.93 14.50 -1.52
N ASP A 872 -39.73 14.81 -1.97
CA ASP A 872 -38.62 13.86 -2.01
C ASP A 872 -38.17 13.48 -0.59
N LEU A 873 -37.58 12.30 -0.42
CA LEU A 873 -36.92 11.88 0.83
C LEU A 873 -35.58 12.60 1.09
N GLY A 874 -35.14 13.49 0.20
CA GLY A 874 -33.86 14.20 0.33
C GLY A 874 -33.47 15.00 -0.90
N HIS A 875 -32.23 15.50 -0.87
CA HIS A 875 -31.66 16.44 -1.84
C HIS A 875 -30.50 15.78 -2.60
N ASN A 876 -30.62 15.61 -3.92
CA ASN A 876 -29.48 15.27 -4.80
C ASN A 876 -28.53 16.46 -4.91
N LEU A 877 -27.45 16.49 -4.12
CA LEU A 877 -26.55 17.64 -4.05
C LEU A 877 -25.66 17.83 -5.30
N TYR A 878 -25.69 16.92 -6.28
CA TYR A 878 -25.09 17.19 -7.59
C TYR A 878 -25.88 18.20 -8.43
N ASP A 879 -27.15 18.47 -8.10
CA ASP A 879 -27.99 19.43 -8.84
C ASP A 879 -27.43 20.87 -8.72
N THR A 880 -27.24 21.51 -9.88
CA THR A 880 -26.74 22.90 -10.01
C THR A 880 -27.55 23.96 -9.24
N LYS A 881 -28.80 23.68 -8.85
CA LYS A 881 -29.55 24.59 -7.97
C LYS A 881 -28.88 24.76 -6.60
N TYR A 882 -28.07 23.79 -6.15
CA TYR A 882 -27.36 23.85 -4.88
C TYR A 882 -26.04 24.63 -4.95
N THR A 883 -25.52 24.97 -6.14
CA THR A 883 -24.23 25.71 -6.30
C THR A 883 -24.17 27.03 -5.52
N ARG A 884 -25.33 27.63 -5.18
CA ARG A 884 -25.43 28.85 -4.36
C ARG A 884 -26.41 28.72 -3.18
N ASP A 885 -26.75 27.49 -2.80
CA ASP A 885 -27.61 27.22 -1.65
C ASP A 885 -26.78 27.16 -0.36
N PHE A 886 -26.66 28.30 0.32
CA PHE A 886 -25.96 28.40 1.59
C PHE A 886 -26.79 27.96 2.81
N THR A 887 -27.90 27.23 2.61
CA THR A 887 -28.67 26.65 3.72
C THR A 887 -28.05 25.35 4.25
N SER A 888 -28.52 24.93 5.43
CA SER A 888 -28.22 23.64 6.06
C SER A 888 -28.66 22.47 5.16
N MET A 889 -28.18 21.24 5.42
CA MET A 889 -28.64 20.05 4.69
C MET A 889 -30.15 19.80 4.88
N MET A 890 -30.68 20.10 6.07
CA MET A 890 -32.15 20.13 6.30
C MET A 890 -32.80 21.26 5.50
N GLY A 891 -34.02 21.02 5.01
CA GLY A 891 -34.83 22.03 4.33
C GLY A 891 -35.31 23.14 5.28
N ASN A 892 -35.57 24.33 4.74
CA ASN A 892 -35.99 25.52 5.50
C ASN A 892 -37.47 25.48 5.95
N HIS A 893 -38.05 24.27 6.09
CA HIS A 893 -39.49 24.01 6.06
C HIS A 893 -39.97 22.95 7.07
N ASP A 894 -39.62 23.16 8.34
CA ASP A 894 -40.51 22.92 9.48
C ASP A 894 -40.22 23.96 10.58
N LYS A 895 -41.24 24.74 10.96
CA LYS A 895 -41.16 25.73 12.04
C LYS A 895 -41.83 25.19 13.28
N ASP A 896 -41.04 24.52 14.11
CA ASP A 896 -41.00 24.58 15.58
C ASP A 896 -40.04 23.48 16.08
N SER A 897 -39.26 23.62 17.16
CA SER A 897 -39.02 24.78 18.04
C SER A 897 -37.51 25.16 18.10
N ALA A 898 -36.70 24.64 17.17
CA ALA A 898 -35.28 24.98 17.04
C ALA A 898 -34.78 25.08 15.58
N GLY A 899 -35.29 24.25 14.65
CA GLY A 899 -34.96 24.34 13.21
C GLY A 899 -33.52 23.95 12.84
N ILE A 900 -32.88 23.11 13.65
CA ILE A 900 -31.44 22.82 13.64
C ILE A 900 -31.25 21.29 13.60
N CYS A 901 -30.46 20.76 12.66
CA CYS A 901 -30.10 19.33 12.69
C CYS A 901 -29.14 19.04 13.84
N LEU A 902 -29.41 18.01 14.63
CA LEU A 902 -28.54 17.59 15.74
C LEU A 902 -27.22 16.96 15.27
N CYS A 903 -27.06 16.76 13.96
CA CYS A 903 -25.86 16.23 13.34
C CYS A 903 -24.71 17.26 13.40
N ALA A 904 -23.54 16.83 13.88
CA ALA A 904 -22.35 17.69 13.95
C ALA A 904 -21.91 18.28 12.59
N ALA A 905 -22.34 17.69 11.47
CA ALA A 905 -22.12 18.22 10.13
C ALA A 905 -22.96 19.48 9.81
N CYS A 906 -24.20 19.58 10.30
CA CYS A 906 -24.99 20.80 10.16
C CYS A 906 -24.79 21.76 11.34
N SER A 907 -24.45 21.25 12.52
CA SER A 907 -24.46 22.01 13.77
C SER A 907 -23.45 21.41 14.75
N PRO A 908 -22.15 21.71 14.56
CA PRO A 908 -21.09 21.19 15.42
C PRO A 908 -21.25 21.79 16.81
N TYR A 909 -21.66 20.98 17.77
CA TYR A 909 -21.59 21.36 19.17
C TYR A 909 -20.13 21.47 19.59
N SER A 910 -19.69 22.70 19.85
CA SER A 910 -18.44 22.95 20.57
C SER A 910 -18.66 22.52 22.03
N THR A 911 -18.41 21.26 22.36
CA THR A 911 -18.22 20.91 23.76
C THR A 911 -16.99 21.67 24.27
N PRO A 912 -17.05 22.31 25.45
CA PRO A 912 -15.89 22.99 26.04
C PRO A 912 -14.91 21.95 26.60
N SER A 913 -14.27 21.19 25.70
CA SER A 913 -13.05 20.46 26.01
C SER A 913 -11.94 21.48 26.28
N PRO A 914 -11.14 21.32 27.35
CA PRO A 914 -9.97 22.16 27.57
C PRO A 914 -8.86 21.92 26.52
N GLU A 915 -8.96 20.85 25.74
CA GLU A 915 -8.01 20.47 24.69
C GLU A 915 -8.61 20.68 23.30
N ILE A 916 -8.69 21.94 22.86
CA ILE A 916 -8.73 22.25 21.43
C ILE A 916 -7.31 22.00 20.91
N ILE A 917 -7.13 20.97 20.10
CA ILE A 917 -5.88 20.73 19.38
C ILE A 917 -5.71 21.87 18.37
N ARG A 918 -4.77 22.78 18.64
CA ARG A 918 -4.42 23.88 17.72
C ARG A 918 -3.35 23.36 16.77
N HIS A 919 -3.66 23.33 15.49
CA HIS A 919 -2.73 22.96 14.43
C HIS A 919 -1.94 24.19 13.91
N SER A 920 -2.48 25.40 14.09
CA SER A 920 -1.82 26.65 13.72
C SER A 920 -2.30 27.86 14.53
N SER A 921 -1.65 29.01 14.34
CA SER A 921 -2.13 30.31 14.84
C SER A 921 -3.38 30.84 14.12
N MET A 922 -3.82 30.22 13.02
CA MET A 922 -5.12 30.52 12.40
C MET A 922 -6.29 29.88 13.15
N ASP A 923 -6.02 28.93 14.06
CA ASP A 923 -7.03 28.29 14.91
C ASP A 923 -7.34 29.09 16.18
N GLU A 924 -6.93 30.37 16.28
CA GLU A 924 -7.44 31.26 17.33
C GLU A 924 -8.95 31.50 17.10
N PRO A 925 -9.85 31.03 17.98
CA PRO A 925 -11.26 31.37 17.84
C PRO A 925 -11.43 32.88 18.02
N ASP A 926 -12.21 33.48 17.12
CA ASP A 926 -12.51 34.90 17.11
C ASP A 926 -13.08 35.33 18.47
N LYS A 927 -12.33 36.18 19.19
CA LYS A 927 -12.57 36.59 20.59
C LYS A 927 -13.85 37.43 20.76
N HIS A 928 -14.59 37.67 19.68
CA HIS A 928 -15.88 38.36 19.68
C HIS A 928 -17.12 37.44 19.61
N ARG A 929 -16.97 36.11 19.65
CA ARG A 929 -18.10 35.15 19.58
C ARG A 929 -18.75 34.76 20.92
N ASP A 930 -18.52 35.52 21.99
CA ASP A 930 -19.24 35.37 23.28
C ASP A 930 -20.65 36.01 23.23
N SER A 931 -21.54 35.48 22.39
CA SER A 931 -22.98 35.77 22.46
C SER A 931 -23.82 34.58 22.03
N SER A 932 -24.82 34.24 22.84
CA SER A 932 -25.72 33.11 22.69
C SER A 932 -26.60 33.15 21.42
N ASP A 933 -27.16 31.97 21.10
CA ASP A 933 -28.41 31.78 20.33
C ASP A 933 -28.41 31.71 18.78
N SER A 934 -27.28 31.37 18.13
CA SER A 934 -27.38 30.79 16.77
C SER A 934 -26.24 29.83 16.39
N PRO A 935 -26.50 28.54 16.09
CA PRO A 935 -25.54 27.71 15.38
C PRO A 935 -25.49 28.15 13.92
N ASN A 936 -24.32 28.62 13.49
CA ASN A 936 -24.06 28.91 12.09
C ASN A 936 -23.64 27.59 11.42
N PRO A 937 -24.36 27.07 10.41
CA PRO A 937 -24.03 25.76 9.84
C PRO A 937 -22.68 25.83 9.12
N PRO A 938 -21.65 25.06 9.53
CA PRO A 938 -20.31 25.16 8.96
C PRO A 938 -20.26 24.65 7.51
N TYR A 939 -21.13 23.70 7.17
CA TYR A 939 -21.14 22.98 5.91
C TYR A 939 -22.52 23.10 5.27
N THR A 940 -22.62 24.00 4.28
CA THR A 940 -23.86 24.29 3.56
C THR A 940 -24.08 23.32 2.40
N LYS A 941 -25.30 23.30 1.84
CA LYS A 941 -25.59 22.54 0.61
C LYS A 941 -24.66 22.94 -0.55
N ALA A 942 -24.32 24.22 -0.70
CA ALA A 942 -23.35 24.72 -1.68
C ALA A 942 -21.92 24.23 -1.42
N PHE A 943 -21.50 24.17 -0.16
CA PHE A 943 -20.19 23.63 0.19
C PHE A 943 -20.10 22.14 -0.13
N LEU A 944 -21.11 21.35 0.24
CA LEU A 944 -21.16 19.92 -0.09
C LEU A 944 -21.30 19.66 -1.59
N HIS A 945 -22.11 20.45 -2.31
CA HIS A 945 -22.17 20.44 -3.77
C HIS A 945 -20.79 20.64 -4.40
N HIS A 946 -20.00 21.60 -3.90
CA HIS A 946 -18.62 21.83 -4.34
C HIS A 946 -17.73 20.62 -4.04
N LEU A 947 -17.71 20.14 -2.79
CA LEU A 947 -16.88 18.99 -2.38
C LEU A 947 -17.20 17.71 -3.16
N LEU A 948 -18.47 17.48 -3.50
CA LEU A 948 -18.89 16.35 -4.34
C LEU A 948 -18.36 16.47 -5.77
N HIS A 949 -18.38 17.68 -6.36
CA HIS A 949 -17.83 17.91 -7.70
C HIS A 949 -16.28 17.86 -7.74
N THR A 950 -15.60 18.12 -6.62
CA THR A 950 -14.15 17.93 -6.49
C THR A 950 -13.75 16.51 -6.03
N HIS A 951 -14.72 15.69 -5.58
CA HIS A 951 -14.52 14.38 -4.94
C HIS A 951 -13.64 14.42 -3.69
N GLU A 952 -13.79 15.46 -2.88
CA GLU A 952 -13.20 15.52 -1.55
C GLU A 952 -13.87 14.48 -0.63
N MET A 953 -13.07 13.61 0.02
CA MET A 953 -13.60 12.52 0.85
C MET A 953 -14.49 13.03 2.01
N SER A 954 -14.25 14.26 2.46
CA SER A 954 -15.04 14.94 3.49
C SER A 954 -16.52 15.07 3.12
N ALA A 955 -16.87 15.17 1.83
CA ALA A 955 -18.28 15.21 1.39
C ALA A 955 -19.06 13.98 1.86
N HIS A 956 -18.49 12.80 1.67
CA HIS A 956 -19.11 11.54 2.04
C HIS A 956 -19.30 11.44 3.56
N SER A 957 -18.26 11.77 4.34
CA SER A 957 -18.33 11.72 5.81
C SER A 957 -19.41 12.64 6.36
N LEU A 958 -19.49 13.88 5.87
CA LEU A 958 -20.49 14.87 6.30
C LEU A 958 -21.91 14.43 5.94
N LEU A 959 -22.11 13.89 4.74
CA LEU A 959 -23.40 13.33 4.32
C LEU A 959 -23.78 12.08 5.12
N ALA A 960 -22.84 11.18 5.41
CA ALA A 960 -23.10 9.98 6.21
C ALA A 960 -23.52 10.34 7.64
N MET A 961 -22.82 11.28 8.28
CA MET A 961 -23.18 11.81 9.61
C MET A 961 -24.60 12.41 9.63
N HIS A 962 -24.93 13.22 8.63
CA HIS A 962 -26.26 13.81 8.47
C HIS A 962 -27.33 12.74 8.25
N ASN A 963 -27.14 11.86 7.25
CA ASN A 963 -28.10 10.84 6.86
C ASN A 963 -28.38 9.81 7.97
N ILE A 964 -27.35 9.43 8.76
CA ILE A 964 -27.52 8.54 9.91
C ILE A 964 -28.30 9.24 11.04
N THR A 965 -28.09 10.54 11.26
CA THR A 965 -28.86 11.32 12.25
C THR A 965 -30.34 11.41 11.87
N VAL A 966 -30.64 11.61 10.57
CA VAL A 966 -32.03 11.58 10.06
C VAL A 966 -32.66 10.20 10.27
N MET A 967 -31.93 9.11 10.04
CA MET A 967 -32.41 7.75 10.31
C MET A 967 -32.69 7.48 11.79
N ASP A 968 -31.84 7.96 12.72
CA ASP A 968 -32.13 7.78 14.15
C ASP A 968 -33.33 8.62 14.60
N ALA A 969 -33.47 9.86 14.13
CA ALA A 969 -34.66 10.68 14.39
C ALA A 969 -35.95 10.00 13.88
N PHE A 970 -35.90 9.39 12.69
CA PHE A 970 -36.99 8.58 12.13
C PHE A 970 -37.35 7.39 13.03
N PHE A 971 -36.38 6.59 13.47
CA PHE A 971 -36.63 5.48 14.40
C PHE A 971 -37.06 5.95 15.80
N ALA A 972 -36.58 7.09 16.27
CA ALA A 972 -37.03 7.70 17.52
C ALA A 972 -38.51 8.09 17.46
N GLY A 973 -38.99 8.65 16.34
CA GLY A 973 -40.40 8.92 16.12
C GLY A 973 -41.27 7.66 16.06
N ILE A 974 -40.79 6.58 15.43
CA ILE A 974 -41.44 5.27 15.44
C ILE A 974 -41.57 4.74 16.87
N ARG A 975 -40.46 4.70 17.64
CA ARG A 975 -40.44 4.29 19.05
C ARG A 975 -41.40 5.16 19.89
N GLY A 976 -41.42 6.46 19.63
CA GLY A 976 -42.35 7.42 20.23
C GLY A 976 -43.81 7.01 20.03
N LEU A 977 -44.25 6.78 18.79
CA LEU A 977 -45.63 6.37 18.52
C LEU A 977 -45.98 4.99 19.08
N ILE A 978 -45.08 4.00 18.95
CA ILE A 978 -45.31 2.64 19.46
C ILE A 978 -45.45 2.63 20.98
N SER A 979 -44.67 3.44 21.71
CA SER A 979 -44.74 3.49 23.18
C SER A 979 -46.09 4.00 23.73
N HIS A 980 -46.87 4.75 22.93
CA HIS A 980 -48.23 5.17 23.27
C HIS A 980 -49.30 4.08 22.97
N ASN A 981 -48.86 2.89 22.52
CA ASN A 981 -49.63 1.65 22.40
C ASN A 981 -50.91 1.75 21.54
N SER A 982 -50.91 2.62 20.52
CA SER A 982 -52.05 2.85 19.62
C SER A 982 -51.72 2.46 18.18
N ALA A 983 -52.00 1.19 17.85
CA ALA A 983 -51.75 0.63 16.51
C ALA A 983 -52.47 1.39 15.39
N SER A 984 -53.67 1.93 15.64
CA SER A 984 -54.44 2.71 14.66
C SER A 984 -53.82 4.08 14.37
N ILE A 985 -53.19 4.73 15.37
CA ILE A 985 -52.44 5.98 15.15
C ILE A 985 -51.16 5.68 14.35
N PHE A 986 -50.45 4.60 14.68
CA PHE A 986 -49.26 4.20 13.92
C PHE A 986 -49.60 3.85 12.46
N GLU A 987 -50.70 3.15 12.20
CA GLU A 987 -51.15 2.84 10.83
C GLU A 987 -51.57 4.11 10.05
N ALA A 988 -52.29 5.03 10.70
CA ALA A 988 -52.66 6.31 10.10
C ALA A 988 -51.40 7.14 9.76
N GLU A 989 -50.37 7.10 10.61
CA GLU A 989 -49.11 7.79 10.35
C GLU A 989 -48.31 7.17 9.22
N ILE A 990 -48.25 5.83 9.13
CA ILE A 990 -47.64 5.15 7.97
C ILE A 990 -48.34 5.60 6.68
N ARG A 991 -49.67 5.65 6.66
CA ARG A 991 -50.42 6.11 5.48
C ARG A 991 -50.05 7.56 5.11
N ARG A 992 -50.00 8.46 6.09
CA ARG A 992 -49.60 9.86 5.90
C ARG A 992 -48.17 10.00 5.39
N PHE A 993 -47.23 9.20 5.89
CA PHE A 993 -45.85 9.18 5.42
C PHE A 993 -45.76 8.79 3.94
N PHE A 994 -46.50 7.75 3.53
CA PHE A 994 -46.58 7.33 2.13
C PHE A 994 -47.22 8.41 1.25
N GLU A 995 -48.33 9.01 1.67
CA GLU A 995 -48.98 10.12 0.96
C GLU A 995 -48.06 11.34 0.78
N THR A 996 -47.16 11.58 1.74
CA THR A 996 -46.21 12.70 1.73
C THR A 996 -44.97 12.43 0.87
N TYR A 997 -44.36 11.24 0.99
CA TYR A 997 -43.02 10.96 0.44
C TYR A 997 -42.99 9.95 -0.72
N MET A 998 -44.14 9.42 -1.17
CA MET A 998 -44.22 8.46 -2.28
C MET A 998 -44.92 9.08 -3.50
N GLU A 999 -44.17 9.33 -4.58
CA GLU A 999 -44.71 9.99 -5.78
C GLU A 999 -45.83 9.21 -6.49
N ASP A 1000 -45.72 7.89 -6.58
CA ASP A 1000 -46.68 7.00 -7.24
C ASP A 1000 -47.26 6.01 -6.21
N THR A 1001 -48.50 6.23 -5.77
CA THR A 1001 -49.16 5.40 -4.73
C THR A 1001 -49.54 4.00 -5.23
N ASP A 1002 -49.60 3.82 -6.54
CA ASP A 1002 -50.17 2.64 -7.17
C ASP A 1002 -49.08 1.62 -7.60
N ASP A 1003 -47.81 2.03 -7.66
CA ASP A 1003 -46.67 1.16 -7.96
C ASP A 1003 -45.85 0.82 -6.72
N MET A 1004 -46.45 0.02 -5.84
CA MET A 1004 -45.79 -0.58 -4.67
C MET A 1004 -44.60 -1.51 -5.02
N SER A 1005 -44.28 -1.75 -6.30
CA SER A 1005 -43.10 -2.52 -6.69
C SER A 1005 -41.81 -1.66 -6.72
N ARG A 1006 -41.93 -0.36 -6.96
CA ARG A 1006 -40.81 0.60 -7.01
C ARG A 1006 -40.65 1.32 -5.67
N MET A 1007 -40.23 0.57 -4.64
CA MET A 1007 -39.89 1.11 -3.31
C MET A 1007 -38.59 1.96 -3.26
N GLU A 1008 -37.92 2.16 -4.41
CA GLU A 1008 -36.64 2.87 -4.49
C GLU A 1008 -36.87 4.34 -4.89
N PRO A 1009 -36.30 5.33 -4.18
CA PRO A 1009 -36.67 6.74 -4.39
C PRO A 1009 -36.10 7.30 -5.70
N LYS A 1010 -36.91 8.05 -6.47
CA LYS A 1010 -36.46 8.73 -7.70
C LYS A 1010 -35.34 9.76 -7.47
N VAL A 1011 -35.13 10.23 -6.23
CA VAL A 1011 -33.95 11.06 -5.90
C VAL A 1011 -32.65 10.26 -5.96
N PHE A 1012 -32.65 8.96 -5.65
CA PHE A 1012 -31.48 8.09 -5.80
C PHE A 1012 -31.14 7.90 -7.28
N GLU A 1013 -32.12 7.56 -8.13
CA GLU A 1013 -31.92 7.40 -9.59
C GLU A 1013 -31.36 8.69 -10.23
N ARG A 1014 -31.91 9.86 -9.88
CA ARG A 1014 -31.40 11.17 -10.34
C ARG A 1014 -29.97 11.45 -9.84
N ALA A 1015 -29.64 11.04 -8.62
CA ALA A 1015 -28.33 11.27 -8.02
C ALA A 1015 -27.26 10.31 -8.55
N GLU A 1016 -27.58 9.03 -8.74
CA GLU A 1016 -26.71 8.03 -9.39
C GLU A 1016 -26.36 8.45 -10.83
N LYS A 1017 -27.35 8.98 -11.58
CA LYS A 1017 -27.10 9.55 -12.91
C LYS A 1017 -26.17 10.76 -12.85
N ALA A 1018 -26.43 11.72 -11.96
CA ALA A 1018 -25.63 12.94 -11.84
C ALA A 1018 -24.19 12.66 -11.35
N TRP A 1019 -24.02 11.74 -10.39
CA TRP A 1019 -22.71 11.23 -9.97
C TRP A 1019 -21.96 10.59 -11.15
N GLY A 1020 -22.63 9.75 -11.93
CA GLY A 1020 -22.06 9.15 -13.14
C GLY A 1020 -21.66 10.18 -14.20
N GLU A 1021 -22.40 11.28 -14.33
CA GLU A 1021 -22.05 12.41 -15.21
C GLU A 1021 -20.81 13.17 -14.69
N VAL A 1022 -20.65 13.40 -13.39
CA VAL A 1022 -19.46 14.04 -12.79
C VAL A 1022 -18.21 13.14 -12.90
N GLU A 1023 -18.34 11.85 -12.60
CA GLU A 1023 -17.31 10.82 -12.83
C GLU A 1023 -16.86 10.77 -14.31
N LEU A 1024 -17.83 10.85 -15.23
CA LEU A 1024 -17.54 10.93 -16.67
C LEU A 1024 -16.82 12.24 -17.02
N LEU A 1025 -17.20 13.37 -16.45
CA LEU A 1025 -16.54 14.65 -16.74
C LEU A 1025 -15.08 14.67 -16.26
N ARG A 1026 -14.76 14.07 -15.11
CA ARG A 1026 -13.41 14.04 -14.51
C ARG A 1026 -12.48 13.00 -15.12
N GLY A 1027 -12.91 11.73 -15.21
CA GLY A 1027 -12.02 10.60 -15.55
C GLY A 1027 -12.31 9.98 -16.92
N LYS A 1028 -13.47 9.34 -17.05
CA LYS A 1028 -13.80 8.51 -18.23
C LYS A 1028 -13.98 9.33 -19.51
N GLY A 1029 -14.43 10.57 -19.41
CA GLY A 1029 -14.66 11.46 -20.54
C GLY A 1029 -13.38 11.99 -21.17
N ARG A 1030 -12.29 12.19 -20.39
CA ARG A 1030 -10.98 12.49 -20.98
C ARG A 1030 -10.50 11.29 -21.80
N ILE A 1031 -10.55 10.09 -21.23
CA ILE A 1031 -10.16 8.85 -21.91
C ILE A 1031 -11.05 8.56 -23.14
N ALA A 1032 -12.37 8.77 -23.05
CA ALA A 1032 -13.30 8.58 -24.16
C ALA A 1032 -13.06 9.60 -25.28
N ARG A 1033 -12.91 10.89 -24.97
CA ARG A 1033 -12.56 11.93 -25.95
C ARG A 1033 -11.20 11.68 -26.60
N GLU A 1034 -10.20 11.24 -25.84
CA GLU A 1034 -8.88 10.87 -26.38
C GLU A 1034 -8.97 9.62 -27.27
N THR A 1035 -9.78 8.63 -26.88
CA THR A 1035 -10.01 7.39 -27.65
C THR A 1035 -10.80 7.66 -28.94
N GLU A 1036 -11.80 8.55 -28.90
CA GLU A 1036 -12.52 9.01 -30.08
C GLU A 1036 -11.63 9.86 -30.98
N ARG A 1037 -10.79 10.74 -30.42
CA ARG A 1037 -9.79 11.49 -31.20
C ARG A 1037 -8.79 10.55 -31.88
N VAL A 1038 -8.23 9.58 -31.15
CA VAL A 1038 -7.31 8.57 -31.69
C VAL A 1038 -8.01 7.67 -32.73
N LYS A 1039 -9.29 7.32 -32.56
CA LYS A 1039 -10.07 6.61 -33.58
C LYS A 1039 -10.30 7.47 -34.83
N ALA A 1040 -10.61 8.76 -34.67
CA ALA A 1040 -10.79 9.69 -35.78
C ALA A 1040 -9.46 9.94 -36.53
N GLU A 1041 -8.37 10.18 -35.81
CA GLU A 1041 -7.00 10.30 -36.36
C GLU A 1041 -6.60 9.01 -37.10
N SER A 1042 -6.89 7.83 -36.54
CA SER A 1042 -6.64 6.54 -37.19
C SER A 1042 -7.49 6.32 -38.45
N ALA A 1043 -8.74 6.78 -38.46
CA ALA A 1043 -9.61 6.70 -39.63
C ALA A 1043 -9.18 7.67 -40.75
N VAL A 1044 -8.66 8.85 -40.40
CA VAL A 1044 -8.04 9.78 -41.35
C VAL A 1044 -6.77 9.17 -41.94
N ALA A 1045 -5.87 8.65 -41.09
CA ALA A 1045 -4.65 7.98 -41.55
C ALA A 1045 -4.92 6.75 -42.44
N ALA A 1046 -5.92 5.94 -42.10
CA ALA A 1046 -6.33 4.81 -42.93
C ALA A 1046 -6.86 5.25 -44.30
N ASN A 1047 -7.64 6.34 -44.36
CA ASN A 1047 -8.09 6.92 -45.62
C ASN A 1047 -6.95 7.52 -46.45
N GLU A 1048 -5.94 8.16 -45.84
CA GLU A 1048 -4.75 8.65 -46.56
C GLU A 1048 -3.90 7.50 -47.14
N VAL A 1049 -3.74 6.40 -46.40
CA VAL A 1049 -3.05 5.19 -46.90
C VAL A 1049 -3.82 4.57 -48.06
N LEU A 1050 -5.14 4.41 -47.95
CA LEU A 1050 -6.00 3.94 -49.05
C LEU A 1050 -5.89 4.84 -50.30
N LYS A 1051 -5.86 6.16 -50.10
CA LYS A 1051 -5.71 7.12 -51.20
C LYS A 1051 -4.36 6.96 -51.90
N LYS A 1052 -3.28 6.79 -51.14
CA LYS A 1052 -1.94 6.49 -51.68
C LYS A 1052 -1.89 5.17 -52.44
N GLU A 1053 -2.49 4.11 -51.91
CA GLU A 1053 -2.54 2.82 -52.61
C GLU A 1053 -3.35 2.89 -53.92
N MET A 1054 -4.38 3.74 -53.98
CA MET A 1054 -5.15 4.01 -55.20
C MET A 1054 -4.43 4.94 -56.19
N GLU A 1055 -3.52 5.80 -55.73
CA GLU A 1055 -2.68 6.65 -56.58
C GLU A 1055 -1.44 5.90 -57.11
N GLU A 1056 -0.88 4.95 -56.33
CA GLU A 1056 0.23 4.09 -56.75
C GLU A 1056 -0.22 2.93 -57.66
N LYS A 1057 -1.47 2.46 -57.54
CA LYS A 1057 -2.08 1.50 -58.47
C LYS A 1057 -2.80 2.25 -59.59
N GLY A 1058 -2.03 2.63 -60.61
CA GLY A 1058 -2.50 3.42 -61.76
C GLY A 1058 -3.83 2.94 -62.36
N ALA A 1059 -4.64 3.92 -62.77
CA ALA A 1059 -6.05 3.74 -63.11
C ALA A 1059 -6.30 2.75 -64.26
N GLU A 1060 -6.77 1.54 -63.94
CA GLU A 1060 -7.47 0.64 -64.86
C GLU A 1060 -8.32 -0.39 -64.08
N GLY A 1061 -9.60 -0.53 -64.44
CA GLY A 1061 -10.48 -1.62 -63.99
C GLY A 1061 -11.43 -1.31 -62.82
N ALA A 1062 -12.66 -0.88 -63.14
CA ALA A 1062 -13.76 -0.79 -62.17
C ALA A 1062 -14.48 -2.15 -61.99
N VAL A 1063 -14.62 -2.66 -60.76
CA VAL A 1063 -15.54 -3.76 -60.40
C VAL A 1063 -16.15 -3.54 -59.00
N ASN A 1064 -17.43 -3.86 -58.87
CA ASN A 1064 -18.26 -3.70 -57.65
C ASN A 1064 -17.74 -4.46 -56.41
N VAL A 1065 -17.96 -3.87 -55.23
CA VAL A 1065 -18.04 -4.57 -53.91
C VAL A 1065 -19.25 -3.98 -53.15
N PRO A 1066 -20.10 -4.80 -52.50
CA PRO A 1066 -21.40 -4.35 -51.99
C PRO A 1066 -21.36 -3.69 -50.61
N LEU A 1067 -22.34 -2.81 -50.37
CA LEU A 1067 -22.66 -2.25 -49.05
C LEU A 1067 -23.20 -3.32 -48.11
N ALA A 1068 -22.49 -3.57 -47.00
CA ALA A 1068 -23.01 -4.33 -45.87
C ALA A 1068 -23.53 -3.36 -44.80
N SER A 1069 -24.85 -3.26 -44.70
CA SER A 1069 -25.55 -2.59 -43.60
C SER A 1069 -25.45 -3.43 -42.32
N ASN A 1070 -25.09 -2.81 -41.20
CA ASN A 1070 -25.46 -3.30 -39.87
C ASN A 1070 -25.75 -2.08 -38.98
N GLY A 1071 -27.03 -1.83 -38.75
CA GLY A 1071 -27.46 -1.09 -37.58
C GLY A 1071 -28.00 -2.09 -36.58
N GLU A 1072 -27.63 -1.97 -35.31
CA GLU A 1072 -28.38 -2.58 -34.23
C GLU A 1072 -28.44 -1.63 -33.05
N VAL A 1073 -29.66 -1.49 -32.52
CA VAL A 1073 -30.01 -0.63 -31.40
C VAL A 1073 -29.73 -1.40 -30.11
N MET A 1074 -29.03 -0.80 -29.15
CA MET A 1074 -29.01 -1.33 -27.77
C MET A 1074 -30.02 -0.59 -26.90
N MET A 1075 -30.92 -1.39 -26.33
CA MET A 1075 -31.57 -1.12 -25.03
C MET A 1075 -30.55 -1.32 -23.90
#